data_AF-A0A836UKV4-F1
#
_entry.id   AF-A0A836UKV4-F1
#
_cell.length_a   1.000
_cell.length_b   1.000
_cell.length_c   1.000
_cell.angle_alpha   90.00
_cell.angle_beta   90.00
_cell.angle_gamma   90.00
#
_symmetry.space_group_name_H-M   'P 1'
#
loop_
_entity.id
_entity.type
_entity.pdbx_description
1 polymer ?
#
loop_
_entity_poly.entity_id
_entity_poly.type
_entity_poly.pdbx_seq_one_letter_code
_entity_poly.pdbx_strand_id
1 'polypeptide(L)'
;MTQIYSVIRPNPDRSFLLDLAMAASVLCAWFILQGFAPTIAAAAEELRLAVNTSAWQLQWPLGPWILALVALGLSWIRSQYLGAGPHIQQRLQRATLLTALLLALRMIALWPSLTYVFPFLTILWSPHALWAVCLVFLGYVHLPTANTDTSKRTDLYIAGGLLAVCLPVYALYTLYFCQVTMIHGDEGQYLRVTQSLLHDGDMDLANNLSQEQTNEFHVANFTVDKAPGSPEGKVHSVHPIGLSVALIPAYQWGLAYWNNPRLATALFMALLASLCVPLIFLWLSALGAERWAALLATAIMASTGPFFYFTNQLFPEVPALLIGLVALVALVHWQVPGGTYRSWGPWELPALGLLTLLLCCLPFFHARYAPLGLFCGAGVLLQAWHSQRRPFALVLIGGIVALGVYTLISFHYAFSNDWMGPFRPGNAWKEGALDIATWPLSLPGHWLHVGKGILNSSPIYFFALFGLLLLGRLRDRRLLVAIGLYGATAATNGLHPDWGFGFCFPARFLMTALPVLVLGIAWGLPVLLRSATTVFFAAVALATSFEGVLHTLLLTETGYDGRNLLGRSINHFYPLQQHFFAADQQDMPLLDFSFFALLLAALFFVHTYFRPEHSRQRLATIALAALLPFIWSKSDALAARLPNQALSPYMARLTPGVPIDKPTPLKFVVPLRTTNGTRQADGSLLAQPNTTAATLVISSPLPIPILHVPHPGLYQLTFPGISVSPPDGQVTGHLAISHRYTVKAVSFWATRSSYPLIGGQVNGEFPIIIQVDQPSIYYIDGDYSGYGELAIHKIHATFIPSQFHPKITEIERFAHDDKEDLITAGAQFPNLPKGHYRVRFNLKGSTFGSFFDRRPIPIKTAVYASSGDPDHLQNMVYQWFGTESYNWTTVKSPNYLRPLKEGVHPPWWLSIPYAGDQTRELRFVLTRPQDVWFLLHYDGPEKIDLTDIVLYRESFTGL
;
A
#
# COMPACT_ATOMS: atom_id res chain seq x y z
N MET A 1 -20.77 9.13 -43.33
CA MET A 1 -19.49 9.28 -42.60
C MET A 1 -18.92 10.70 -42.67
N THR A 2 -18.93 11.39 -43.81
CA THR A 2 -18.39 12.75 -43.99
C THR A 2 -19.05 13.82 -43.10
N GLN A 3 -20.37 13.77 -42.90
CA GLN A 3 -21.07 14.71 -42.00
C GLN A 3 -20.71 14.49 -40.52
N ILE A 4 -20.71 13.25 -40.04
CA ILE A 4 -20.29 12.90 -38.66
C ILE A 4 -18.83 13.32 -38.43
N TYR A 5 -17.95 13.07 -39.40
CA TYR A 5 -16.55 13.50 -39.31
C TYR A 5 -16.41 15.03 -39.23
N SER A 6 -17.24 15.77 -39.97
CA SER A 6 -17.25 17.24 -39.91
C SER A 6 -17.71 17.80 -38.55
N VAL A 7 -18.60 17.06 -37.86
CA VAL A 7 -19.07 17.39 -36.51
C VAL A 7 -18.01 17.04 -35.45
N ILE A 8 -17.26 15.94 -35.62
CA ILE A 8 -16.34 15.47 -34.58
C ILE A 8 -14.93 16.09 -34.72
N ARG A 9 -14.51 16.49 -35.93
CA ARG A 9 -13.19 17.08 -36.13
C ARG A 9 -13.07 18.43 -35.41
N PRO A 10 -11.90 18.76 -34.83
CA PRO A 10 -11.65 20.10 -34.30
C PRO A 10 -11.96 21.16 -35.36
N ASN A 11 -12.80 22.14 -35.01
CA ASN A 11 -13.22 23.22 -35.89
C ASN A 11 -13.14 24.57 -35.14
N PRO A 12 -12.19 25.45 -35.47
CA PRO A 12 -12.04 26.74 -34.78
C PRO A 12 -13.26 27.66 -34.96
N ASP A 13 -14.05 27.48 -36.03
CA ASP A 13 -15.20 28.35 -36.35
C ASP A 13 -16.47 27.95 -35.58
N ARG A 14 -16.42 26.86 -34.79
CA ARG A 14 -17.56 26.38 -34.01
C ARG A 14 -17.78 27.28 -32.79
N SER A 15 -19.02 27.43 -32.35
CA SER A 15 -19.28 28.12 -31.08
C SER A 15 -18.71 27.31 -29.90
N PHE A 16 -18.05 28.00 -28.97
CA PHE A 16 -17.49 27.36 -27.77
C PHE A 16 -18.57 26.64 -26.94
N LEU A 17 -19.79 27.21 -26.86
CA LEU A 17 -20.92 26.59 -26.17
C LEU A 17 -21.31 25.23 -26.77
N LEU A 18 -21.24 25.08 -28.10
CA LEU A 18 -21.49 23.80 -28.75
C LEU A 18 -20.40 22.78 -28.43
N ASP A 19 -19.12 23.18 -28.42
CA ASP A 19 -18.02 22.28 -28.00
C ASP A 19 -18.13 21.86 -26.54
N LEU A 20 -18.54 22.78 -25.66
CA LEU A 20 -18.80 22.49 -24.25
C LEU A 20 -19.96 21.52 -24.08
N ALA A 21 -21.07 21.72 -24.81
CA ALA A 21 -22.22 20.82 -24.81
C ALA A 21 -21.85 19.43 -25.34
N MET A 22 -21.02 19.34 -26.38
CA MET A 22 -20.51 18.07 -26.90
C MET A 22 -19.61 17.37 -25.89
N ALA A 23 -18.70 18.10 -25.23
CA ALA A 23 -17.84 17.58 -24.18
C ALA A 23 -18.68 16.99 -23.03
N ALA A 24 -19.65 17.76 -22.54
CA ALA A 24 -20.58 17.33 -21.50
C ALA A 24 -21.37 16.09 -21.94
N SER A 25 -21.88 16.06 -23.18
CA SER A 25 -22.66 14.93 -23.70
C SER A 25 -21.84 13.64 -23.77
N VAL A 26 -20.60 13.70 -24.25
CA VAL A 26 -19.72 12.53 -24.35
C VAL A 26 -19.29 12.04 -22.95
N LEU A 27 -19.02 12.96 -22.02
CA LEU A 27 -18.76 12.61 -20.62
C LEU A 27 -19.99 11.95 -19.98
N CYS A 28 -21.18 12.52 -20.13
CA CYS A 28 -22.43 11.92 -19.65
C CYS A 28 -22.64 10.53 -20.25
N ALA A 29 -22.41 10.34 -21.55
CA ALA A 29 -22.50 9.03 -22.19
C ALA A 29 -21.49 8.03 -21.59
N TRP A 30 -20.26 8.46 -21.31
CA TRP A 30 -19.26 7.65 -20.64
C TRP A 30 -19.71 7.22 -19.23
N PHE A 31 -20.25 8.16 -18.44
CA PHE A 31 -20.80 7.88 -17.11
C PHE A 31 -22.01 6.95 -17.15
N ILE A 32 -22.90 7.14 -18.13
CA ILE A 32 -24.04 6.26 -18.40
C ILE A 32 -23.51 4.85 -18.68
N LEU A 33 -22.55 4.65 -19.60
CA LEU A 33 -22.00 3.32 -19.85
C LEU A 33 -21.29 2.69 -18.64
N GLN A 34 -20.80 3.49 -17.69
CA GLN A 34 -20.28 2.97 -16.42
C GLN A 34 -21.36 2.32 -15.55
N GLY A 35 -22.63 2.68 -15.76
CA GLY A 35 -23.78 2.06 -15.11
C GLY A 35 -24.05 0.63 -15.57
N PHE A 36 -23.39 0.11 -16.61
CA PHE A 36 -23.38 -1.32 -16.83
C PHE A 36 -22.48 -2.00 -15.78
N ALA A 37 -22.87 -3.16 -15.26
CA ALA A 37 -22.01 -3.98 -14.41
C ALA A 37 -21.22 -4.98 -15.29
N PRO A 38 -20.03 -4.61 -15.82
CA PRO A 38 -19.24 -5.50 -16.66
C PRO A 38 -18.68 -6.65 -15.80
N THR A 39 -18.87 -7.86 -16.27
CA THR A 39 -18.15 -9.04 -15.82
C THR A 39 -17.06 -9.32 -16.86
N ILE A 40 -15.80 -9.31 -16.44
CA ILE A 40 -14.70 -9.70 -17.31
C ILE A 40 -14.48 -11.20 -17.16
N ALA A 41 -14.50 -11.90 -18.28
CA ALA A 41 -14.20 -13.31 -18.32
C ALA A 41 -12.76 -13.51 -18.80
N ALA A 42 -12.03 -14.44 -18.20
CA ALA A 42 -10.65 -14.79 -18.52
C ALA A 42 -10.49 -16.29 -18.77
N ALA A 43 -9.60 -16.65 -19.68
CA ALA A 43 -9.08 -18.01 -19.79
C ALA A 43 -7.88 -18.20 -18.84
N ALA A 44 -7.73 -19.40 -18.28
CA ALA A 44 -6.65 -19.71 -17.34
C ALA A 44 -5.31 -20.01 -18.03
N GLU A 45 -5.36 -20.42 -19.30
CA GLU A 45 -4.20 -20.92 -20.05
C GLU A 45 -3.72 -19.93 -21.13
N GLU A 46 -4.50 -18.89 -21.41
CA GLU A 46 -4.17 -17.84 -22.37
C GLU A 46 -4.69 -16.49 -21.85
N LEU A 47 -4.01 -15.38 -22.20
CA LEU A 47 -4.53 -14.03 -21.93
C LEU A 47 -5.66 -13.71 -22.93
N ARG A 48 -6.80 -14.37 -22.72
CA ARG A 48 -8.04 -14.14 -23.44
C ARG A 48 -9.04 -13.52 -22.49
N LEU A 49 -9.53 -12.34 -22.85
CA LEU A 49 -10.54 -11.64 -22.07
C LEU A 49 -11.81 -11.43 -22.89
N ALA A 50 -12.97 -11.44 -22.24
CA ALA A 50 -14.24 -11.05 -22.83
C ALA A 50 -15.03 -10.18 -21.85
N VAL A 51 -15.67 -9.13 -22.36
CA VAL A 51 -16.57 -8.29 -21.58
C VAL A 51 -17.99 -8.84 -21.73
N ASN A 52 -18.64 -9.13 -20.62
CA ASN A 52 -20.06 -9.44 -20.57
C ASN A 52 -20.78 -8.42 -19.67
N THR A 53 -22.01 -8.03 -19.99
CA THR A 53 -22.79 -7.10 -19.18
C THR A 53 -24.07 -7.79 -18.75
N SER A 54 -24.24 -8.03 -17.45
CA SER A 54 -25.35 -8.84 -16.92
C SER A 54 -26.54 -8.01 -16.41
N ALA A 55 -26.31 -6.77 -15.96
CA ALA A 55 -27.37 -5.85 -15.56
C ALA A 55 -26.90 -4.39 -15.54
N TRP A 56 -27.85 -3.46 -15.65
CA TRP A 56 -27.64 -2.06 -15.35
C TRP A 56 -27.69 -1.82 -13.83
N GLN A 57 -26.67 -1.16 -13.28
CA GLN A 57 -26.59 -0.71 -11.90
C GLN A 57 -26.21 0.78 -11.89
N LEU A 58 -27.10 1.61 -11.34
CA LEU A 58 -26.84 3.04 -11.24
C LEU A 58 -25.83 3.32 -10.11
N GLN A 59 -24.54 3.15 -10.38
CA GLN A 59 -23.45 3.49 -9.45
C GLN A 59 -22.67 4.67 -10.00
N TRP A 60 -22.94 5.87 -9.46
CA TRP A 60 -22.32 7.11 -9.92
C TRP A 60 -21.27 7.55 -8.90
N PRO A 61 -19.97 7.33 -9.17
CA PRO A 61 -18.94 7.78 -8.25
C PRO A 61 -18.90 9.31 -8.27
N LEU A 62 -19.23 9.95 -7.14
CA LEU A 62 -19.34 11.41 -7.05
C LEU A 62 -18.04 12.13 -7.41
N GLY A 63 -16.88 11.56 -7.05
CA GLY A 63 -15.57 12.17 -7.29
C GLY A 63 -15.29 12.50 -8.77
N PRO A 64 -15.30 11.50 -9.68
CA PRO A 64 -15.13 11.74 -11.11
C PRO A 64 -16.15 12.73 -11.72
N TRP A 65 -17.40 12.69 -11.27
CA TRP A 65 -18.43 13.65 -11.69
C TRP A 65 -18.07 15.08 -11.29
N ILE A 66 -17.73 15.31 -10.02
CA ILE A 66 -17.30 16.61 -9.52
C ILE A 66 -16.09 17.11 -10.32
N LEU A 67 -15.10 16.25 -10.56
CA LEU A 67 -13.89 16.60 -11.30
C LEU A 67 -14.21 17.01 -12.75
N ALA A 68 -15.09 16.27 -13.43
CA ALA A 68 -15.53 16.59 -14.78
C ALA A 68 -16.31 17.92 -14.83
N LEU A 69 -17.24 18.14 -13.90
CA LEU A 69 -18.01 19.39 -13.79
C LEU A 69 -17.11 20.59 -13.54
N VAL A 70 -16.14 20.45 -12.63
CA VAL A 70 -15.12 21.49 -12.37
C VAL A 70 -14.31 21.77 -13.63
N ALA A 71 -13.84 20.73 -14.34
CA ALA A 71 -13.07 20.91 -15.56
C ALA A 71 -13.86 21.64 -16.66
N LEU A 72 -15.14 21.29 -16.87
CA LEU A 72 -16.01 21.97 -17.84
C LEU A 72 -16.35 23.40 -17.41
N GLY A 73 -16.63 23.62 -16.12
CA GLY A 73 -16.89 24.94 -15.56
C GLY A 73 -15.67 25.87 -15.71
N LEU A 74 -14.46 25.35 -15.43
CA LEU A 74 -13.21 26.07 -15.68
C LEU A 74 -13.03 26.39 -17.17
N SER A 75 -13.39 25.49 -18.08
CA SER A 75 -13.31 25.77 -19.52
C SER A 75 -14.20 26.95 -19.91
N TRP A 76 -15.42 26.99 -19.39
CA TRP A 76 -16.35 28.10 -19.61
C TRP A 76 -15.82 29.41 -19.02
N ILE A 77 -15.42 29.42 -17.74
CA ILE A 77 -14.88 30.62 -17.08
C ILE A 77 -13.67 31.17 -17.86
N ARG A 78 -12.71 30.32 -18.23
CA ARG A 78 -11.51 30.77 -18.93
C ARG A 78 -11.80 31.26 -20.36
N SER A 79 -12.80 30.69 -21.04
CA SER A 79 -13.23 31.18 -22.35
C SER A 79 -13.88 32.56 -22.28
N GLN A 80 -14.64 32.83 -21.21
CA GLN A 80 -15.40 34.08 -21.05
C GLN A 80 -14.52 35.21 -20.51
N TYR A 81 -13.67 34.93 -19.51
CA TYR A 81 -13.05 35.97 -18.71
C TYR A 81 -11.53 36.13 -18.90
N LEU A 82 -10.82 35.14 -19.44
CA LEU A 82 -9.35 35.14 -19.49
C LEU A 82 -8.76 35.23 -20.91
N GLY A 83 -9.57 35.47 -21.94
CA GLY A 83 -9.09 35.62 -23.32
C GLY A 83 -8.43 34.38 -23.94
N ALA A 84 -8.50 33.22 -23.27
CA ALA A 84 -7.83 31.98 -23.68
C ALA A 84 -8.69 31.12 -24.64
N GLY A 85 -9.72 31.71 -25.25
CA GLY A 85 -10.79 31.04 -26.00
C GLY A 85 -10.29 30.03 -27.04
N PRO A 86 -9.52 30.43 -28.06
CA PRO A 86 -9.20 29.55 -29.19
C PRO A 86 -8.35 28.33 -28.81
N HIS A 87 -7.34 28.52 -27.94
CA HIS A 87 -6.46 27.43 -27.52
C HIS A 87 -7.19 26.43 -26.61
N ILE A 88 -7.96 26.93 -25.64
CA ILE A 88 -8.77 26.08 -24.75
C ILE A 88 -9.82 25.33 -25.57
N GLN A 89 -10.48 26.00 -26.51
CA GLN A 89 -11.45 25.38 -27.39
C GLN A 89 -10.84 24.24 -28.20
N GLN A 90 -9.66 24.43 -28.79
CA GLN A 90 -8.97 23.38 -29.53
C GLN A 90 -8.63 22.17 -28.65
N ARG A 91 -8.14 22.39 -27.42
CA ARG A 91 -7.81 21.29 -26.50
C ARG A 91 -9.08 20.59 -25.99
N LEU A 92 -10.14 21.34 -25.73
CA LEU A 92 -11.46 20.80 -25.39
C LEU A 92 -11.98 19.89 -26.51
N GLN A 93 -11.96 20.36 -27.77
CA GLN A 93 -12.36 19.57 -28.93
C GLN A 93 -11.55 18.27 -29.07
N ARG A 94 -10.24 18.32 -28.85
CA ARG A 94 -9.38 17.12 -28.88
C ARG A 94 -9.66 16.15 -27.74
N ALA A 95 -9.91 16.65 -26.53
CA ALA A 95 -10.32 15.83 -25.40
C ALA A 95 -11.69 15.17 -25.65
N THR A 96 -12.65 15.92 -26.20
CA THR A 96 -13.97 15.41 -26.61
C THR A 96 -13.84 14.33 -27.69
N LEU A 97 -13.05 14.56 -28.74
CA LEU A 97 -12.79 13.56 -29.79
C LEU A 97 -12.15 12.29 -29.22
N LEU A 98 -11.13 12.42 -28.37
CA LEU A 98 -10.52 11.26 -27.71
C LEU A 98 -11.55 10.49 -26.90
N THR A 99 -12.35 11.18 -26.08
CA THR A 99 -13.35 10.54 -25.22
C THR A 99 -14.42 9.84 -26.06
N ALA A 100 -14.85 10.43 -27.18
CA ALA A 100 -15.78 9.81 -28.12
C ALA A 100 -15.18 8.56 -28.78
N LEU A 101 -13.90 8.58 -29.13
CA LEU A 101 -13.19 7.42 -29.68
C LEU A 101 -13.01 6.32 -28.63
N LEU A 102 -12.65 6.67 -27.39
CA LEU A 102 -12.58 5.72 -26.29
C LEU A 102 -13.95 5.12 -25.98
N LEU A 103 -15.02 5.91 -26.06
CA LEU A 103 -16.39 5.44 -25.90
C LEU A 103 -16.76 4.42 -26.99
N ALA A 104 -16.40 4.71 -28.24
CA ALA A 104 -16.60 3.77 -29.34
C ALA A 104 -15.79 2.48 -29.12
N LEU A 105 -14.50 2.57 -28.77
CA LEU A 105 -13.68 1.40 -28.45
C LEU A 105 -14.23 0.60 -27.27
N ARG A 106 -14.76 1.27 -26.25
CA ARG A 106 -15.42 0.65 -25.11
C ARG A 106 -16.65 -0.15 -25.53
N MET A 107 -17.48 0.39 -26.43
CA MET A 107 -18.62 -0.34 -27.00
C MET A 107 -18.19 -1.51 -27.87
N ILE A 108 -17.14 -1.35 -28.69
CA ILE A 108 -16.62 -2.43 -29.52
C ILE A 108 -15.99 -3.54 -28.66
N ALA A 109 -15.46 -3.21 -27.46
CA ALA A 109 -14.92 -4.20 -26.53
C ALA A 109 -15.98 -5.20 -26.01
N LEU A 110 -17.28 -4.93 -26.21
CA LEU A 110 -18.36 -5.90 -26.01
C LEU A 110 -18.33 -7.06 -27.01
N TRP A 111 -17.58 -6.95 -28.12
CA TRP A 111 -17.37 -8.03 -29.07
C TRP A 111 -16.22 -8.93 -28.58
N PRO A 112 -16.49 -10.19 -28.15
CA PRO A 112 -15.47 -11.04 -27.51
C PRO A 112 -14.28 -11.35 -28.42
N SER A 113 -14.49 -11.42 -29.74
CA SER A 113 -13.40 -11.65 -30.70
C SER A 113 -12.38 -10.51 -30.71
N LEU A 114 -12.81 -9.26 -30.44
CA LEU A 114 -11.88 -8.13 -30.41
C LEU A 114 -11.09 -8.11 -29.10
N THR A 115 -11.75 -8.34 -27.96
CA THR A 115 -11.07 -8.41 -26.66
C THR A 115 -10.16 -9.62 -26.52
N TYR A 116 -10.37 -10.67 -27.31
CA TYR A 116 -9.40 -11.75 -27.49
C TYR A 116 -8.08 -11.26 -28.12
N VAL A 117 -8.16 -10.46 -29.19
CA VAL A 117 -6.96 -9.95 -29.88
C VAL A 117 -6.34 -8.77 -29.12
N PHE A 118 -7.16 -7.97 -28.45
CA PHE A 118 -6.76 -6.77 -27.74
C PHE A 118 -7.28 -6.79 -26.29
N PRO A 119 -6.72 -7.65 -25.42
CA PRO A 119 -7.21 -7.83 -24.05
C PRO A 119 -7.15 -6.55 -23.23
N PHE A 120 -6.22 -5.64 -23.50
CA PHE A 120 -6.13 -4.34 -22.81
C PHE A 120 -7.36 -3.44 -23.01
N LEU A 121 -8.23 -3.70 -24.00
CA LEU A 121 -9.48 -2.95 -24.17
C LEU A 121 -10.43 -3.10 -22.97
N THR A 122 -10.30 -4.16 -22.18
CA THR A 122 -11.07 -4.32 -20.95
C THR A 122 -10.77 -3.25 -19.90
N ILE A 123 -9.58 -2.62 -19.95
CA ILE A 123 -9.20 -1.52 -19.05
C ILE A 123 -10.17 -0.33 -19.21
N LEU A 124 -10.78 -0.14 -20.38
CA LEU A 124 -11.76 0.95 -20.61
C LEU A 124 -13.02 0.82 -19.74
N TRP A 125 -13.26 -0.35 -19.16
CA TRP A 125 -14.36 -0.62 -18.23
C TRP A 125 -13.98 -0.41 -16.77
N SER A 126 -12.69 -0.19 -16.47
CA SER A 126 -12.19 0.02 -15.12
C SER A 126 -12.53 1.41 -14.56
N PRO A 127 -12.63 1.56 -13.23
CA PRO A 127 -12.73 2.87 -12.58
C PRO A 127 -11.55 3.80 -12.92
N HIS A 128 -10.37 3.26 -13.22
CA HIS A 128 -9.16 4.02 -13.56
C HIS A 128 -9.31 4.74 -14.90
N ALA A 129 -9.92 4.09 -15.89
CA ALA A 129 -10.22 4.72 -17.17
C ALA A 129 -11.21 5.89 -17.01
N LEU A 130 -12.18 5.75 -16.09
CA LEU A 130 -13.10 6.83 -15.75
C LEU A 130 -12.35 8.03 -15.14
N TRP A 131 -11.54 7.81 -14.11
CA TRP A 131 -10.70 8.87 -13.53
C TRP A 131 -9.77 9.49 -14.57
N ALA A 132 -9.20 8.67 -15.45
CA ALA A 132 -8.31 9.14 -16.50
C ALA A 132 -8.99 10.07 -17.50
N VAL A 133 -10.22 9.80 -17.92
CA VAL A 133 -11.00 10.71 -18.78
C VAL A 133 -11.20 12.05 -18.07
N CYS A 134 -11.62 12.05 -16.80
CA CYS A 134 -11.81 13.29 -16.05
C CYS A 134 -10.48 14.08 -15.88
N LEU A 135 -9.38 13.37 -15.63
CA LEU A 135 -8.04 13.96 -15.54
C LEU A 135 -7.51 14.46 -16.89
N VAL A 136 -7.94 13.90 -18.03
CA VAL A 136 -7.67 14.48 -19.34
C VAL A 136 -8.37 15.84 -19.46
N PHE A 137 -9.66 15.92 -19.13
CA PHE A 137 -10.36 17.21 -19.18
C PHE A 137 -9.76 18.23 -18.21
N LEU A 138 -9.35 17.82 -17.01
CA LEU A 138 -8.69 18.74 -16.09
C LEU A 138 -7.27 19.10 -16.55
N GLY A 139 -6.40 18.11 -16.72
CA GLY A 139 -4.97 18.29 -17.01
C GLY A 139 -4.70 18.73 -18.44
N TYR A 140 -5.19 17.99 -19.43
CA TYR A 140 -4.93 18.33 -20.84
C TYR A 140 -5.66 19.59 -21.28
N VAL A 141 -6.82 19.98 -20.74
CA VAL A 141 -7.42 21.26 -21.20
C VAL A 141 -6.77 22.45 -20.49
N HIS A 142 -6.48 22.32 -19.20
CA HIS A 142 -6.16 23.48 -18.36
C HIS A 142 -4.68 23.70 -18.05
N LEU A 143 -3.86 22.65 -17.98
CA LEU A 143 -2.44 22.82 -17.66
C LEU A 143 -1.71 23.52 -18.82
N PRO A 144 -0.88 24.53 -18.54
CA PRO A 144 -0.15 25.25 -19.59
C PRO A 144 0.84 24.32 -20.30
N THR A 145 1.05 24.55 -21.60
CA THR A 145 2.03 23.80 -22.42
C THR A 145 3.39 24.48 -22.52
N ALA A 146 3.47 25.72 -22.06
CA ALA A 146 4.67 26.51 -21.87
C ALA A 146 4.28 27.61 -20.87
N ASN A 147 5.18 27.99 -19.96
CA ASN A 147 4.90 29.08 -19.02
C ASN A 147 5.90 30.23 -19.13
N THR A 148 5.37 31.42 -18.80
CA THR A 148 6.02 32.72 -18.75
C THR A 148 6.96 32.87 -17.54
N ASP A 149 7.82 33.87 -17.63
CA ASP A 149 8.95 34.17 -16.75
C ASP A 149 8.61 34.09 -15.25
N THR A 150 9.47 33.42 -14.47
CA THR A 150 9.17 33.00 -13.09
C THR A 150 10.06 33.70 -12.06
N SER A 151 9.44 34.34 -11.06
CA SER A 151 10.14 34.87 -9.87
C SER A 151 10.48 33.76 -8.86
N LYS A 152 11.73 33.75 -8.37
CA LYS A 152 12.24 32.81 -7.34
C LYS A 152 11.48 32.87 -6.00
N ARG A 153 10.87 34.01 -5.65
CA ARG A 153 10.11 34.15 -4.39
C ARG A 153 8.90 33.22 -4.36
N THR A 154 8.24 33.02 -5.49
CA THR A 154 7.06 32.14 -5.60
C THR A 154 7.42 30.68 -5.32
N ASP A 155 8.62 30.24 -5.71
CA ASP A 155 9.04 28.84 -5.50
C ASP A 155 9.20 28.51 -4.01
N LEU A 156 9.71 29.47 -3.21
CA LEU A 156 9.82 29.29 -1.76
C LEU A 156 8.45 29.18 -1.09
N TYR A 157 7.44 29.95 -1.53
CA TYR A 157 6.08 29.83 -1.00
C TYR A 157 5.43 28.49 -1.38
N ILE A 158 5.64 28.01 -2.60
CA ILE A 158 5.15 26.69 -3.02
C ILE A 158 5.84 25.59 -2.21
N ALA A 159 7.15 25.67 -2.01
CA ALA A 159 7.90 24.74 -1.16
C ALA A 159 7.37 24.76 0.28
N GLY A 160 7.14 25.94 0.86
CA GLY A 160 6.53 26.06 2.19
C GLY A 160 5.13 25.45 2.26
N GLY A 161 4.29 25.66 1.23
CA GLY A 161 2.97 25.06 1.13
C GLY A 161 3.02 23.53 1.00
N LEU A 162 3.95 22.99 0.21
CA LEU A 162 4.18 21.55 0.09
C LEU A 162 4.55 20.93 1.45
N LEU A 163 5.46 21.57 2.20
CA LEU A 163 5.83 21.12 3.54
C LEU A 163 4.62 21.17 4.50
N ALA A 164 3.88 22.29 4.49
CA ALA A 164 2.72 22.50 5.35
C ALA A 164 1.59 21.49 5.10
N VAL A 165 1.47 20.94 3.88
CA VAL A 165 0.50 19.89 3.55
C VAL A 165 1.06 18.49 3.82
N CYS A 166 2.31 18.20 3.42
CA CYS A 166 2.85 16.85 3.52
C CYS A 166 3.17 16.45 4.96
N LEU A 167 3.66 17.37 5.79
CA LEU A 167 3.96 17.10 7.19
C LEU A 167 2.74 16.56 7.96
N PRO A 168 1.56 17.23 7.99
CA PRO A 168 0.40 16.69 8.71
C PRO A 168 -0.13 15.41 8.06
N VAL A 169 -0.11 15.29 6.73
CA VAL A 169 -0.56 14.05 6.05
C VAL A 169 0.31 12.85 6.45
N TYR A 170 1.64 13.00 6.43
CA TYR A 170 2.56 11.93 6.81
C TYR A 170 2.55 11.67 8.32
N ALA A 171 2.37 12.69 9.15
CA ALA A 171 2.22 12.52 10.61
C ALA A 171 0.93 11.76 10.95
N LEU A 172 -0.21 12.12 10.35
CA LEU A 172 -1.48 11.40 10.53
C LEU A 172 -1.39 9.96 10.02
N TYR A 173 -0.76 9.75 8.87
CA TYR A 173 -0.48 8.40 8.39
C TYR A 173 0.41 7.62 9.36
N THR A 174 1.42 8.26 9.96
CA THR A 174 2.31 7.64 10.96
C THR A 174 1.58 7.24 12.24
N LEU A 175 0.70 8.12 12.75
CA LEU A 175 -0.15 7.82 13.90
C LEU A 175 -1.02 6.59 13.64
N TYR A 176 -1.69 6.56 12.48
CA TYR A 176 -2.48 5.40 12.06
C TYR A 176 -1.59 4.14 11.92
N PHE A 177 -0.47 4.26 11.20
CA PHE A 177 0.45 3.18 10.89
C PHE A 177 0.97 2.49 12.17
N CYS A 178 1.47 3.26 13.12
CA CYS A 178 2.04 2.71 14.36
C CYS A 178 1.00 1.98 15.24
N GLN A 179 -0.29 2.29 15.06
CA GLN A 179 -1.40 1.65 15.77
C GLN A 179 -1.91 0.38 15.08
N VAL A 180 -1.68 0.22 13.77
CA VAL A 180 -2.19 -0.91 12.97
C VAL A 180 -1.12 -1.90 12.50
N THR A 181 0.16 -1.56 12.62
CA THR A 181 1.30 -2.46 12.33
C THR A 181 2.17 -2.66 13.56
N MET A 182 2.94 -3.74 13.61
CA MET A 182 4.10 -3.85 14.50
C MET A 182 5.36 -3.64 13.70
N ILE A 183 6.43 -3.34 14.43
CA ILE A 183 7.76 -3.44 13.87
C ILE A 183 8.06 -4.90 13.53
N HIS A 184 8.66 -5.11 12.36
CA HIS A 184 9.18 -6.39 11.90
C HIS A 184 10.44 -6.15 11.05
N GLY A 185 11.17 -7.23 10.74
CA GLY A 185 12.38 -7.16 9.91
C GLY A 185 13.42 -6.20 10.48
N ASP A 186 14.08 -5.46 9.59
CA ASP A 186 15.21 -4.59 9.94
C ASP A 186 14.82 -3.45 10.89
N GLU A 187 13.58 -2.95 10.85
CA GLU A 187 13.11 -1.82 11.67
C GLU A 187 13.31 -2.11 13.18
N GLY A 188 13.07 -3.35 13.60
CA GLY A 188 13.23 -3.79 14.99
C GLY A 188 14.69 -3.87 15.41
N GLN A 189 15.56 -4.21 14.47
CA GLN A 189 17.01 -4.25 14.71
C GLN A 189 17.55 -2.83 14.91
N TYR A 190 17.10 -1.86 14.10
CA TYR A 190 17.52 -0.46 14.27
C TYR A 190 17.10 0.10 15.63
N LEU A 191 15.86 -0.16 16.07
CA LEU A 191 15.39 0.30 17.38
C LEU A 191 16.07 -0.41 18.55
N ARG A 192 16.37 -1.71 18.44
CA ARG A 192 17.14 -2.43 19.46
C ARG A 192 18.54 -1.85 19.61
N VAL A 193 19.21 -1.52 18.49
CA VAL A 193 20.52 -0.83 18.54
C VAL A 193 20.37 0.59 19.11
N THR A 194 19.30 1.33 18.78
CA THR A 194 19.04 2.65 19.39
C THR A 194 18.82 2.55 20.91
N GLN A 195 18.10 1.52 21.36
CA GLN A 195 17.88 1.23 22.78
C GLN A 195 19.20 0.95 23.50
N SER A 196 20.05 0.06 22.95
CA SER A 196 21.37 -0.25 23.49
C SER A 196 22.26 1.00 23.55
N LEU A 197 22.30 1.81 22.50
CA LEU A 197 23.05 3.06 22.49
C LEU A 197 22.56 4.08 23.54
N LEU A 198 21.26 4.13 23.79
CA LEU A 198 20.67 5.06 24.76
C LEU A 198 20.89 4.59 26.21
N HIS A 199 20.69 3.31 26.49
CA HIS A 199 20.72 2.76 27.86
C HIS A 199 22.11 2.27 28.26
N ASP A 200 22.82 1.61 27.35
CA ASP A 200 24.10 0.93 27.62
C ASP A 200 25.30 1.73 27.08
N GLY A 201 25.09 2.58 26.07
CA GLY A 201 26.13 3.41 25.47
C GLY A 201 27.05 2.65 24.52
N ASP A 202 26.67 1.45 24.11
CA ASP A 202 27.42 0.61 23.17
C ASP A 202 26.52 0.00 22.08
N MET A 203 27.08 -0.94 21.30
CA MET A 203 26.42 -1.61 20.17
C MET A 203 26.36 -3.14 20.36
N ASP A 204 26.68 -3.63 21.55
CA ASP A 204 26.66 -5.05 21.90
C ASP A 204 25.28 -5.45 22.41
N LEU A 205 24.55 -6.21 21.61
CA LEU A 205 23.17 -6.60 21.90
C LEU A 205 23.06 -7.81 22.84
N ALA A 206 24.18 -8.33 23.36
CA ALA A 206 24.20 -9.56 24.16
C ALA A 206 23.30 -9.47 25.41
N ASN A 207 23.16 -8.27 25.99
CA ASN A 207 22.31 -7.97 27.15
C ASN A 207 20.92 -7.42 26.78
N ASN A 208 20.58 -7.25 25.49
CA ASN A 208 19.30 -6.67 25.02
C ASN A 208 18.34 -7.71 24.41
N LEU A 209 18.47 -8.98 24.81
CA LEU A 209 17.74 -10.11 24.21
C LEU A 209 16.46 -10.49 24.96
N SER A 210 16.17 -9.86 26.11
CA SER A 210 14.97 -10.21 26.88
C SER A 210 13.68 -9.72 26.20
N GLN A 211 12.58 -10.44 26.49
CA GLN A 211 11.25 -10.04 26.01
C GLN A 211 10.83 -8.67 26.55
N GLU A 212 11.19 -8.36 27.79
CA GLU A 212 10.84 -7.09 28.43
C GLU A 212 11.50 -5.91 27.70
N GLN A 213 12.80 -6.00 27.41
CA GLN A 213 13.53 -4.97 26.66
C GLN A 213 12.98 -4.82 25.25
N THR A 214 12.67 -5.93 24.60
CA THR A 214 12.10 -5.96 23.25
C THR A 214 10.70 -5.34 23.21
N ASN A 215 9.92 -5.47 24.29
CA ASN A 215 8.58 -4.88 24.38
C ASN A 215 8.58 -3.35 24.51
N GLU A 216 9.70 -2.70 24.85
CA GLU A 216 9.81 -1.25 25.03
C GLU A 216 9.31 -0.47 23.81
N PHE A 217 9.61 -0.96 22.61
CA PHE A 217 9.26 -0.32 21.35
C PHE A 217 8.17 -1.06 20.54
N HIS A 218 7.42 -1.98 21.15
CA HIS A 218 6.24 -2.63 20.55
C HIS A 218 6.51 -3.36 19.22
N VAL A 219 7.22 -4.48 19.33
CA VAL A 219 7.69 -5.30 18.20
C VAL A 219 7.20 -6.75 18.34
N ALA A 220 7.06 -7.46 17.20
CA ALA A 220 6.86 -8.92 17.24
C ALA A 220 8.02 -9.62 17.95
N ASN A 221 7.88 -10.89 18.30
CA ASN A 221 9.06 -11.68 18.64
C ASN A 221 9.89 -11.94 17.38
N PHE A 222 11.15 -11.49 17.39
CA PHE A 222 12.11 -11.70 16.30
C PHE A 222 13.50 -12.01 16.88
N THR A 223 14.25 -12.82 16.14
CA THR A 223 15.65 -13.13 16.47
C THR A 223 16.55 -11.94 16.15
N VAL A 224 17.64 -11.77 16.90
CA VAL A 224 18.67 -10.79 16.52
C VAL A 224 19.36 -11.25 15.25
N ASP A 225 19.46 -10.36 14.28
CA ASP A 225 20.25 -10.57 13.07
C ASP A 225 21.72 -10.31 13.39
N LYS A 226 22.36 -11.31 14.02
CA LYS A 226 23.77 -11.22 14.40
C LYS A 226 24.65 -11.17 13.14
N ALA A 227 25.50 -10.14 13.07
CA ALA A 227 26.53 -10.01 12.04
C ALA A 227 27.51 -11.20 12.15
N PRO A 228 27.81 -11.92 11.06
CA PRO A 228 28.73 -13.06 11.12
C PRO A 228 30.14 -12.67 11.63
N GLY A 229 30.57 -11.44 11.34
CA GLY A 229 31.85 -10.88 11.82
C GLY A 229 31.82 -10.33 13.25
N SER A 230 30.77 -10.60 14.05
CA SER A 230 30.74 -10.17 15.46
C SER A 230 31.93 -10.75 16.24
N PRO A 231 32.63 -9.97 17.07
CA PRO A 231 33.67 -10.48 17.95
C PRO A 231 33.15 -11.58 18.89
N GLU A 232 34.08 -12.41 19.38
CA GLU A 232 33.75 -13.46 20.34
C GLU A 232 33.08 -12.87 21.60
N GLY A 233 32.01 -13.51 22.06
CA GLY A 233 31.20 -13.05 23.20
C GLY A 233 30.23 -11.90 22.91
N LYS A 234 30.34 -11.22 21.76
CA LYS A 234 29.49 -10.08 21.39
C LYS A 234 28.39 -10.45 20.41
N VAL A 235 27.34 -9.63 20.39
CA VAL A 235 26.25 -9.72 19.43
C VAL A 235 26.08 -8.36 18.75
N HIS A 236 26.75 -8.16 17.62
CA HIS A 236 26.55 -6.95 16.81
C HIS A 236 25.48 -7.20 15.75
N SER A 237 24.64 -6.20 15.49
CA SER A 237 23.64 -6.26 14.42
C SER A 237 24.30 -6.26 13.05
N VAL A 238 23.78 -7.03 12.10
CA VAL A 238 24.15 -6.91 10.67
C VAL A 238 23.79 -5.52 10.11
N HIS A 239 22.80 -4.87 10.71
CA HIS A 239 22.29 -3.59 10.25
C HIS A 239 23.22 -2.45 10.70
N PRO A 240 23.58 -1.51 9.80
CA PRO A 240 24.48 -0.42 10.11
C PRO A 240 23.98 0.53 11.21
N ILE A 241 24.90 1.06 12.02
CA ILE A 241 24.59 1.85 13.23
C ILE A 241 24.03 3.25 12.94
N GLY A 242 24.24 3.82 11.74
CA GLY A 242 24.00 5.23 11.46
C GLY A 242 22.56 5.67 11.63
N LEU A 243 21.58 4.84 11.24
CA LEU A 243 20.17 5.16 11.49
C LEU A 243 19.89 5.14 12.99
N SER A 244 20.36 4.12 13.71
CA SER A 244 20.12 3.98 15.14
C SER A 244 20.60 5.17 15.95
N VAL A 245 21.78 5.72 15.60
CA VAL A 245 22.31 6.96 16.20
C VAL A 245 21.41 8.16 15.89
N ALA A 246 20.96 8.31 14.65
CA ALA A 246 20.06 9.39 14.26
C ALA A 246 18.70 9.35 14.97
N LEU A 247 18.26 8.15 15.38
CA LEU A 247 16.98 7.95 16.07
C LEU A 247 17.03 8.25 17.59
N ILE A 248 18.22 8.29 18.22
CA ILE A 248 18.37 8.48 19.68
C ILE A 248 17.53 9.65 20.23
N PRO A 249 17.57 10.87 19.65
CA PRO A 249 16.83 12.00 20.23
C PRO A 249 15.32 11.79 20.20
N ALA A 250 14.80 11.25 19.09
CA ALA A 250 13.38 10.96 18.94
C ALA A 250 12.95 9.79 19.84
N TYR A 251 13.79 8.78 19.97
CA TYR A 251 13.55 7.63 20.85
C TYR A 251 13.43 8.08 22.31
N GLN A 252 14.41 8.85 22.79
CA GLN A 252 14.42 9.39 24.15
C GLN A 252 13.20 10.29 24.41
N TRP A 253 12.83 11.14 23.45
CA TRP A 253 11.62 11.95 23.53
C TRP A 253 10.36 11.09 23.67
N GLY A 254 10.22 10.05 22.84
CA GLY A 254 9.07 9.15 22.88
C GLY A 254 8.95 8.39 24.20
N LEU A 255 10.07 8.01 24.82
CA LEU A 255 10.08 7.46 26.18
C LEU A 255 9.61 8.48 27.21
N ALA A 256 10.18 9.68 27.20
CA ALA A 256 9.94 10.70 28.22
C ALA A 256 8.50 11.23 28.23
N TYR A 257 7.86 11.36 27.07
CA TYR A 257 6.57 12.02 26.96
C TYR A 257 5.39 11.09 26.67
N TRP A 258 5.61 9.94 26.00
CA TRP A 258 4.52 9.07 25.53
C TRP A 258 4.68 7.61 25.95
N ASN A 259 5.81 7.21 26.55
CA ASN A 259 6.18 5.81 26.73
C ASN A 259 6.04 5.01 25.41
N ASN A 260 6.33 5.67 24.28
CA ASN A 260 6.15 5.15 22.93
C ASN A 260 7.29 5.62 22.01
N PRO A 261 8.52 5.10 22.19
CA PRO A 261 9.69 5.51 21.43
C PRO A 261 9.57 5.23 19.93
N ARG A 262 8.86 4.15 19.55
CA ARG A 262 8.56 3.81 18.15
C ARG A 262 7.79 4.93 17.46
N LEU A 263 6.71 5.42 18.06
CA LEU A 263 5.90 6.47 17.43
C LEU A 263 6.74 7.74 17.21
N ALA A 264 7.51 8.15 18.21
CA ALA A 264 8.35 9.34 18.09
C ALA A 264 9.44 9.19 17.01
N THR A 265 10.09 8.03 16.91
CA THR A 265 11.06 7.75 15.85
C THR A 265 10.41 7.69 14.46
N ALA A 266 9.23 7.10 14.32
CA ALA A 266 8.48 7.09 13.06
C ALA A 266 8.00 8.50 12.65
N LEU A 267 7.57 9.34 13.61
CA LEU A 267 7.22 10.74 13.37
C LEU A 267 8.43 11.57 12.95
N PHE A 268 9.61 11.27 13.50
CA PHE A 268 10.86 11.85 13.04
C PHE A 268 11.14 11.47 11.58
N MET A 269 10.94 10.20 11.19
CA MET A 269 11.05 9.80 9.78
C MET A 269 10.05 10.52 8.88
N ALA A 270 8.80 10.71 9.34
CA ALA A 270 7.77 11.46 8.62
C ALA A 270 8.16 12.93 8.42
N LEU A 271 8.81 13.55 9.42
CA LEU A 271 9.40 14.87 9.29
C LEU A 271 10.49 14.88 8.22
N LEU A 272 11.46 13.96 8.26
CA LEU A 272 12.54 13.90 7.26
C LEU A 272 12.00 13.68 5.84
N ALA A 273 11.00 12.81 5.68
CA ALA A 273 10.31 12.60 4.41
C ALA A 273 9.58 13.86 3.95
N SER A 274 8.87 14.56 4.83
CA SER A 274 8.19 15.82 4.50
C SER A 274 9.14 16.91 4.02
N LEU A 275 10.39 16.93 4.50
CA LEU A 275 11.44 17.85 4.04
C LEU A 275 11.99 17.49 2.64
N CYS A 276 11.96 16.22 2.25
CA CYS A 276 12.39 15.80 0.91
C CYS A 276 11.48 16.37 -0.19
N VAL A 277 10.18 16.50 0.08
CA VAL A 277 9.18 16.99 -0.89
C VAL A 277 9.47 18.41 -1.40
N PRO A 278 9.60 19.45 -0.56
CA PRO A 278 9.95 20.79 -1.02
C PRO A 278 11.34 20.85 -1.66
N LEU A 279 12.31 20.06 -1.18
CA LEU A 279 13.66 20.03 -1.78
C LEU A 279 13.64 19.48 -3.20
N ILE A 280 12.86 18.43 -3.49
CA ILE A 280 12.65 17.94 -4.85
C ILE A 280 12.05 19.05 -5.73
N PHE A 281 11.00 19.73 -5.26
CA PHE A 281 10.39 20.82 -6.03
C PHE A 281 11.37 21.95 -6.33
N LEU A 282 12.14 22.38 -5.32
CA LEU A 282 13.15 23.44 -5.47
C LEU A 282 14.28 23.00 -6.40
N TRP A 283 14.74 21.76 -6.29
CA TRP A 283 15.76 21.19 -7.17
C TRP A 283 15.30 21.19 -8.63
N LEU A 284 14.12 20.64 -8.92
CA LEU A 284 13.57 20.60 -10.28
C LEU A 284 13.36 21.99 -10.86
N SER A 285 12.80 22.91 -10.07
CA SER A 285 12.58 24.31 -10.48
C SER A 285 13.91 25.01 -10.79
N ALA A 286 14.92 24.81 -9.94
CA ALA A 286 16.25 25.38 -10.15
C ALA A 286 17.03 24.74 -11.31
N LEU A 287 16.73 23.48 -11.65
CA LEU A 287 17.22 22.82 -12.86
C LEU A 287 16.54 23.31 -14.15
N GLY A 288 15.52 24.18 -14.03
CA GLY A 288 14.80 24.75 -15.16
C GLY A 288 13.65 23.89 -15.66
N ALA A 289 13.09 23.00 -14.84
CA ALA A 289 11.78 22.42 -15.13
C ALA A 289 10.70 23.50 -15.11
N GLU A 290 9.67 23.36 -15.93
CA GLU A 290 8.49 24.23 -15.82
C GLU A 290 7.87 24.07 -14.43
N ARG A 291 7.57 25.19 -13.75
CA ARG A 291 7.11 25.18 -12.35
C ARG A 291 5.93 24.24 -12.09
N TRP A 292 4.93 24.24 -12.96
CA TRP A 292 3.77 23.35 -12.81
C TRP A 292 4.16 21.88 -12.98
N ALA A 293 5.13 21.58 -13.85
CA ALA A 293 5.63 20.23 -14.08
C ALA A 293 6.50 19.76 -12.91
N ALA A 294 7.34 20.64 -12.35
CA ALA A 294 8.06 20.40 -11.11
C ALA A 294 7.10 20.11 -9.95
N LEU A 295 6.06 20.94 -9.78
CA LEU A 295 5.04 20.77 -8.74
C LEU A 295 4.29 19.44 -8.93
N LEU A 296 3.82 19.14 -10.14
CA LEU A 296 3.07 17.92 -10.40
C LEU A 296 3.94 16.66 -10.25
N ALA A 297 5.18 16.68 -10.75
CA ALA A 297 6.12 15.57 -10.57
C ALA A 297 6.42 15.33 -9.08
N THR A 298 6.60 16.41 -8.31
CA THR A 298 6.78 16.35 -6.85
C THR A 298 5.54 15.79 -6.16
N ALA A 299 4.34 16.23 -6.55
CA ALA A 299 3.08 15.75 -6.00
C ALA A 299 2.85 14.26 -6.32
N ILE A 300 3.20 13.81 -7.52
CA ILE A 300 3.16 12.39 -7.91
C ILE A 300 4.08 11.58 -6.97
N MET A 301 5.32 12.03 -6.76
CA MET A 301 6.22 11.38 -5.80
C MET A 301 5.62 11.35 -4.40
N ALA A 302 5.13 12.49 -3.92
CA ALA A 302 4.60 12.63 -2.55
C ALA A 302 3.35 11.78 -2.27
N SER A 303 2.58 11.40 -3.30
CA SER A 303 1.29 10.72 -3.17
C SER A 303 1.27 9.28 -3.69
N THR A 304 2.39 8.76 -4.21
CA THR A 304 2.48 7.39 -4.73
C THR A 304 3.65 6.61 -4.09
N GLY A 305 3.60 5.28 -4.17
CA GLY A 305 4.72 4.45 -3.76
C GLY A 305 5.92 4.60 -4.72
N PRO A 306 7.17 4.35 -4.30
CA PRO A 306 7.55 3.90 -2.98
C PRO A 306 7.58 5.04 -1.95
N PHE A 307 7.74 6.31 -2.36
CA PHE A 307 8.01 7.40 -1.42
C PHE A 307 6.98 7.48 -0.27
N PHE A 308 5.68 7.43 -0.59
CA PHE A 308 4.62 7.45 0.42
C PHE A 308 4.74 6.31 1.43
N TYR A 309 5.06 5.09 0.96
CA TYR A 309 5.21 3.91 1.82
C TYR A 309 6.34 4.05 2.83
N PHE A 310 7.43 4.71 2.44
CA PHE A 310 8.63 4.86 3.27
C PHE A 310 8.62 6.13 4.13
N THR A 311 7.54 6.91 4.14
CA THR A 311 7.45 8.15 4.94
C THR A 311 7.64 7.92 6.43
N ASN A 312 7.24 6.78 6.96
CA ASN A 312 7.26 6.47 8.39
C ASN A 312 8.11 5.24 8.76
N GLN A 313 8.72 4.60 7.76
CA GLN A 313 9.47 3.38 7.95
C GLN A 313 10.84 3.67 8.54
N LEU A 314 11.29 2.85 9.49
CA LEU A 314 12.59 3.01 10.15
C LEU A 314 13.71 2.40 9.30
N PHE A 315 13.94 2.99 8.13
CA PHE A 315 14.99 2.60 7.18
C PHE A 315 15.91 3.77 6.81
N PRO A 316 17.19 3.51 6.48
CA PRO A 316 18.15 4.56 6.20
C PRO A 316 17.91 5.34 4.89
N GLU A 317 16.97 4.89 4.06
CA GLU A 317 16.61 5.39 2.74
C GLU A 317 16.20 6.86 2.75
N VAL A 318 15.31 7.26 3.66
CA VAL A 318 14.81 8.64 3.74
C VAL A 318 15.90 9.61 4.22
N PRO A 319 16.67 9.33 5.29
CA PRO A 319 17.82 10.14 5.66
C PRO A 319 18.86 10.27 4.53
N ALA A 320 19.17 9.17 3.84
CA ALA A 320 20.11 9.18 2.73
C ALA A 320 19.59 10.02 1.55
N LEU A 321 18.30 9.89 1.22
CA LEU A 321 17.63 10.71 0.21
C LEU A 321 17.67 12.20 0.59
N LEU A 322 17.36 12.55 1.84
CA LEU A 322 17.38 13.92 2.34
C LEU A 322 18.77 14.55 2.21
N ILE A 323 19.81 13.86 2.66
CA ILE A 323 21.21 14.32 2.56
C ILE A 323 21.59 14.53 1.08
N GLY A 324 21.25 13.58 0.21
CA GLY A 324 21.46 13.69 -1.23
C GLY A 324 20.75 14.91 -1.81
N LEU A 325 19.49 15.16 -1.43
CA LEU A 325 18.71 16.30 -1.90
C LEU A 325 19.24 17.64 -1.42
N VAL A 326 19.70 17.74 -0.17
CA VAL A 326 20.35 18.95 0.34
C VAL A 326 21.59 19.28 -0.50
N ALA A 327 22.43 18.28 -0.80
CA ALA A 327 23.60 18.47 -1.66
C ALA A 327 23.21 18.84 -3.11
N LEU A 328 22.21 18.16 -3.69
CA LEU A 328 21.74 18.43 -5.04
C LEU A 328 21.13 19.83 -5.18
N VAL A 329 20.36 20.30 -4.21
CA VAL A 329 19.80 21.67 -4.20
C VAL A 329 20.92 22.70 -4.03
N ALA A 330 21.83 22.49 -3.07
CA ALA A 330 22.93 23.42 -2.81
C ALA A 330 23.84 23.60 -4.04
N LEU A 331 24.09 22.52 -4.78
CA LEU A 331 25.00 22.47 -5.92
C LEU A 331 24.28 22.52 -7.28
N VAL A 332 23.01 22.94 -7.31
CA VAL A 332 22.19 22.92 -8.53
C VAL A 332 22.78 23.78 -9.66
N HIS A 333 23.52 24.84 -9.32
CA HIS A 333 24.17 25.71 -10.31
C HIS A 333 25.24 24.99 -11.13
N TRP A 334 25.79 23.87 -10.67
CA TRP A 334 26.71 23.03 -11.46
C TRP A 334 25.99 22.05 -12.38
N GLN A 335 24.70 21.80 -12.13
CA GLN A 335 23.91 20.77 -12.81
C GLN A 335 23.15 21.34 -14.02
N VAL A 336 22.97 22.66 -14.09
CA VAL A 336 22.36 23.34 -15.23
C VAL A 336 23.33 23.46 -16.42
N PRO A 337 22.82 23.48 -17.67
CA PRO A 337 23.66 23.71 -18.84
C PRO A 337 24.43 25.03 -18.73
N GLY A 338 25.75 24.99 -18.94
CA GLY A 338 26.62 26.18 -18.79
C GLY A 338 26.86 26.60 -17.34
N GLY A 339 26.49 25.77 -16.36
CA GLY A 339 26.70 26.03 -14.95
C GLY A 339 28.16 26.32 -14.59
N THR A 340 28.37 27.37 -13.80
CA THR A 340 29.69 27.80 -13.31
C THR A 340 29.67 28.00 -11.81
N TYR A 341 30.85 28.16 -11.21
CA TYR A 341 31.01 28.51 -9.81
C TYR A 341 30.12 29.68 -9.38
N ARG A 342 29.50 29.54 -8.21
CA ARG A 342 28.70 30.56 -7.56
C ARG A 342 29.12 30.67 -6.10
N SER A 343 29.66 31.82 -5.69
CA SER A 343 30.03 32.02 -4.29
C SER A 343 28.78 32.09 -3.40
N TRP A 344 28.88 31.49 -2.22
CA TRP A 344 27.91 31.66 -1.12
C TRP A 344 28.33 32.76 -0.13
N GLY A 345 29.33 33.57 -0.49
CA GLY A 345 29.83 34.66 0.32
C GLY A 345 30.36 34.17 1.68
N PRO A 346 29.99 34.81 2.81
CA PRO A 346 30.50 34.42 4.13
C PRO A 346 30.09 33.01 4.55
N TRP A 347 28.98 32.49 4.00
CA TRP A 347 28.45 31.16 4.31
C TRP A 347 29.13 30.02 3.54
N GLU A 348 30.07 30.32 2.64
CA GLU A 348 30.69 29.30 1.80
C GLU A 348 31.41 28.20 2.59
N LEU A 349 32.30 28.57 3.51
CA LEU A 349 33.03 27.60 4.32
C LEU A 349 32.11 26.80 5.26
N PRO A 350 31.19 27.43 6.04
CA PRO A 350 30.24 26.70 6.87
C PRO A 350 29.37 25.72 6.07
N ALA A 351 28.86 26.13 4.91
CA ALA A 351 28.01 25.28 4.09
C ALA A 351 28.79 24.12 3.46
N LEU A 352 30.02 24.35 2.97
CA LEU A 352 30.89 23.27 2.48
C LEU A 352 31.24 22.29 3.61
N GLY A 353 31.53 22.79 4.82
CA GLY A 353 31.78 21.96 5.99
C GLY A 353 30.57 21.10 6.36
N LEU A 354 29.39 21.71 6.47
CA LEU A 354 28.15 21.01 6.76
C LEU A 354 27.80 19.96 5.70
N LEU A 355 27.89 20.31 4.41
CA LEU A 355 27.65 19.35 3.32
C LEU A 355 28.62 18.17 3.39
N THR A 356 29.90 18.44 3.64
CA THR A 356 30.91 17.38 3.77
C THR A 356 30.60 16.47 4.95
N LEU A 357 30.22 17.05 6.09
CA LEU A 357 29.84 16.30 7.29
C LEU A 357 28.63 15.38 7.00
N LEU A 358 27.56 15.93 6.42
CA LEU A 358 26.36 15.16 6.05
C LEU A 358 26.69 14.01 5.09
N LEU A 359 27.51 14.26 4.07
CA LEU A 359 27.91 13.23 3.11
C LEU A 359 28.79 12.15 3.75
N CYS A 360 29.62 12.50 4.74
CA CYS A 360 30.40 11.54 5.52
C CYS A 360 29.52 10.64 6.41
N CYS A 361 28.27 11.02 6.71
CA CYS A 361 27.33 10.17 7.44
C CYS A 361 26.73 9.03 6.57
N LEU A 362 26.71 9.17 5.24
CA LEU A 362 26.06 8.19 4.34
C LEU A 362 26.59 6.75 4.49
N PRO A 363 27.92 6.50 4.55
CA PRO A 363 28.48 5.17 4.83
C PRO A 363 27.99 4.53 6.14
N PHE A 364 27.71 5.32 7.18
CA PHE A 364 27.21 4.82 8.47
C PHE A 364 25.75 4.39 8.40
N PHE A 365 24.94 5.05 7.55
CA PHE A 365 23.55 4.64 7.30
C PHE A 365 23.50 3.31 6.56
N HIS A 366 24.34 3.14 5.53
CA HIS A 366 24.61 1.86 4.87
C HIS A 366 25.77 1.99 3.88
N ALA A 367 26.58 0.94 3.76
CA ALA A 367 27.69 0.87 2.80
C ALA A 367 27.30 1.21 1.34
N ARG A 368 26.09 0.85 0.90
CA ARG A 368 25.57 1.15 -0.45
C ARG A 368 25.39 2.64 -0.74
N TYR A 369 25.40 3.50 0.28
CA TYR A 369 25.29 4.95 0.11
C TYR A 369 26.66 5.64 0.02
N ALA A 370 27.76 4.90 0.16
CA ALA A 370 29.09 5.45 -0.08
C ALA A 370 29.26 5.98 -1.52
N PRO A 371 28.80 5.28 -2.59
CA PRO A 371 28.83 5.84 -3.95
C PRO A 371 28.02 7.14 -4.10
N LEU A 372 26.87 7.27 -3.42
CA LEU A 372 26.09 8.51 -3.40
C LEU A 372 26.88 9.64 -2.71
N GLY A 373 27.53 9.34 -1.58
CA GLY A 373 28.40 10.28 -0.88
C GLY A 373 29.57 10.75 -1.74
N LEU A 374 30.23 9.84 -2.48
CA LEU A 374 31.30 10.18 -3.40
C LEU A 374 30.82 11.02 -4.57
N PHE A 375 29.67 10.67 -5.17
CA PHE A 375 29.09 11.41 -6.29
C PHE A 375 28.75 12.86 -5.91
N CYS A 376 28.02 13.06 -4.80
CA CYS A 376 27.71 14.40 -4.30
C CYS A 376 28.96 15.12 -3.78
N GLY A 377 29.89 14.39 -3.16
CA GLY A 377 31.16 14.90 -2.65
C GLY A 377 32.07 15.45 -3.74
N ALA A 378 32.07 14.85 -4.93
CA ALA A 378 32.76 15.38 -6.10
C ALA A 378 32.24 16.79 -6.46
N GLY A 379 30.93 17.03 -6.33
CA GLY A 379 30.33 18.35 -6.50
C GLY A 379 30.76 19.37 -5.43
N VAL A 380 30.86 18.94 -4.17
CA VAL A 380 31.37 19.77 -3.06
C VAL A 380 32.85 20.13 -3.29
N LEU A 381 33.67 19.17 -3.71
CA LEU A 381 35.07 19.39 -4.07
C LEU A 381 35.20 20.33 -5.26
N LEU A 382 34.36 20.19 -6.29
CA LEU A 382 34.34 21.10 -7.43
C LEU A 382 34.00 22.54 -7.01
N GLN A 383 32.99 22.71 -6.13
CA GLN A 383 32.65 24.02 -5.56
C GLN A 383 33.84 24.62 -4.78
N ALA A 384 34.48 23.83 -3.92
CA ALA A 384 35.63 24.27 -3.13
C ALA A 384 36.86 24.61 -3.99
N TRP A 385 37.10 23.84 -5.05
CA TRP A 385 38.21 24.05 -5.98
C TRP A 385 38.13 25.40 -6.69
N HIS A 386 36.92 25.86 -7.01
CA HIS A 386 36.68 27.16 -7.64
C HIS A 386 36.40 28.29 -6.64
N SER A 387 36.38 28.01 -5.34
CA SER A 387 36.16 29.03 -4.31
C SER A 387 37.32 30.03 -4.22
N GLN A 388 37.00 31.28 -3.93
CA GLN A 388 38.00 32.31 -3.58
C GLN A 388 38.76 31.96 -2.29
N ARG A 389 38.16 31.12 -1.43
CA ARG A 389 38.75 30.62 -0.18
C ARG A 389 39.25 29.18 -0.30
N ARG A 390 39.62 28.77 -1.51
CA ARG A 390 40.05 27.41 -1.87
C ARG A 390 40.95 26.72 -0.83
N PRO A 391 42.10 27.28 -0.37
CA PRO A 391 42.97 26.56 0.56
C PRO A 391 42.24 26.21 1.87
N PHE A 392 41.50 27.17 2.44
CA PHE A 392 40.70 26.95 3.65
C PHE A 392 39.56 25.97 3.43
N ALA A 393 38.88 26.06 2.28
CA ALA A 393 37.81 25.14 1.92
C ALA A 393 38.32 23.70 1.79
N LEU A 394 39.44 23.50 1.11
CA LEU A 394 40.05 22.17 0.93
C LEU A 394 40.61 21.61 2.24
N VAL A 395 41.21 22.45 3.10
CA VAL A 395 41.65 22.03 4.45
C VAL A 395 40.46 21.62 5.31
N LEU A 396 39.38 22.40 5.31
CA LEU A 396 38.16 22.08 6.05
C LEU A 396 37.54 20.76 5.56
N ILE A 397 37.36 20.61 4.25
CA ILE A 397 36.82 19.38 3.66
C ILE A 397 37.74 18.19 3.97
N GLY A 398 39.04 18.33 3.74
CA GLY A 398 40.03 17.29 4.01
C GLY A 398 40.06 16.89 5.48
N GLY A 399 39.96 17.84 6.41
CA GLY A 399 39.90 17.59 7.85
C GLY A 399 38.64 16.82 8.25
N ILE A 400 37.46 17.22 7.73
CA ILE A 400 36.20 16.52 8.00
C ILE A 400 36.21 15.11 7.39
N VAL A 401 36.69 14.95 6.15
CA VAL A 401 36.80 13.63 5.50
C VAL A 401 37.79 12.74 6.26
N ALA A 402 38.95 13.27 6.66
CA ALA A 402 39.93 12.51 7.45
C ALA A 402 39.35 12.06 8.79
N LEU A 403 38.63 12.95 9.49
CA LEU A 403 37.92 12.60 10.72
C LEU A 403 36.84 11.55 10.46
N GLY A 404 36.01 11.73 9.43
CA GLY A 404 34.96 10.77 9.06
C GLY A 404 35.50 9.39 8.71
N VAL A 405 36.59 9.32 7.93
CA VAL A 405 37.29 8.07 7.60
C VAL A 405 37.90 7.44 8.84
N TYR A 406 38.56 8.23 9.71
CA TYR A 406 39.09 7.74 10.97
C TYR A 406 37.99 7.15 11.86
N THR A 407 36.86 7.86 12.01
CA THR A 407 35.71 7.37 12.77
C THR A 407 35.13 6.11 12.15
N LEU A 408 35.02 6.04 10.82
CA LEU A 408 34.50 4.86 10.12
C LEU A 408 35.40 3.65 10.32
N ILE A 409 36.73 3.81 10.18
CA ILE A 409 37.71 2.75 10.43
C ILE A 409 37.68 2.32 11.90
N SER A 410 37.61 3.27 12.83
CA SER A 410 37.51 2.99 14.27
C SER A 410 36.25 2.18 14.58
N PHE A 411 35.12 2.56 13.98
CA PHE A 411 33.86 1.82 14.07
C PHE A 411 34.00 0.41 13.46
N HIS A 412 34.62 0.27 12.30
CA HIS A 412 34.83 -1.03 11.65
C HIS A 412 35.65 -2.00 12.49
N TYR A 413 36.72 -1.50 13.11
CA TYR A 413 37.51 -2.27 14.07
C TYR A 413 36.69 -2.66 15.30
N ALA A 414 35.92 -1.73 15.88
CA ALA A 414 35.03 -2.05 17.00
C ALA A 414 33.95 -3.07 16.60
N PHE A 415 33.46 -3.01 15.36
CA PHE A 415 32.39 -3.86 14.84
C PHE A 415 32.83 -5.30 14.56
N SER A 416 34.01 -5.52 13.99
CA SER A 416 34.43 -6.85 13.52
C SER A 416 35.92 -7.18 13.64
N ASN A 417 36.71 -6.34 14.34
CA ASN A 417 38.18 -6.42 14.35
C ASN A 417 38.81 -6.37 12.95
N ASP A 418 38.14 -5.71 12.00
CA ASP A 418 38.56 -5.57 10.60
C ASP A 418 38.36 -4.12 10.16
N TRP A 419 39.36 -3.53 9.49
CA TRP A 419 39.29 -2.16 8.99
C TRP A 419 38.20 -1.94 7.92
N MET A 420 37.78 -3.00 7.22
CA MET A 420 36.66 -2.94 6.27
C MET A 420 35.29 -3.09 6.95
N GLY A 421 35.23 -3.65 8.16
CA GLY A 421 33.98 -3.69 8.93
C GLY A 421 32.83 -4.35 8.16
N PRO A 422 31.62 -3.75 8.19
CA PRO A 422 30.46 -4.20 7.41
C PRO A 422 30.63 -4.17 5.88
N PHE A 423 31.67 -3.52 5.35
CA PHE A 423 31.93 -3.46 3.90
C PHE A 423 32.53 -4.74 3.36
N ARG A 424 33.13 -5.57 4.23
CA ARG A 424 33.72 -6.83 3.80
C ARG A 424 32.61 -7.90 3.70
N PRO A 425 32.45 -8.55 2.53
CA PRO A 425 31.64 -9.76 2.43
C PRO A 425 32.14 -10.80 3.45
N GLY A 426 31.23 -11.42 4.19
CA GLY A 426 31.54 -12.28 5.34
C GLY A 426 31.40 -11.60 6.69
N ASN A 427 31.54 -10.27 6.81
CA ASN A 427 31.45 -9.59 8.12
C ASN A 427 30.01 -9.17 8.47
N ALA A 428 29.29 -8.59 7.52
CA ALA A 428 27.86 -8.27 7.65
C ALA A 428 27.00 -9.19 6.77
N TRP A 429 27.44 -9.44 5.54
CA TRP A 429 26.70 -10.24 4.55
C TRP A 429 27.37 -11.59 4.33
N LYS A 430 26.68 -12.55 3.70
CA LYS A 430 27.32 -13.81 3.28
C LYS A 430 28.44 -13.55 2.25
N GLU A 431 29.43 -14.44 2.20
CA GLU A 431 30.44 -14.40 1.13
C GLU A 431 29.75 -14.51 -0.25
N GLY A 432 30.16 -13.67 -1.21
CA GLY A 432 29.55 -13.61 -2.54
C GLY A 432 28.22 -12.86 -2.64
N ALA A 433 27.78 -12.15 -1.59
CA ALA A 433 26.51 -11.40 -1.62
C ALA A 433 26.44 -10.25 -2.63
N LEU A 434 27.59 -9.77 -3.13
CA LEU A 434 27.67 -8.65 -4.09
C LEU A 434 28.41 -9.07 -5.35
N ASP A 435 27.77 -8.94 -6.52
CA ASP A 435 28.35 -9.29 -7.82
C ASP A 435 27.69 -8.45 -8.95
N ILE A 436 28.50 -7.91 -9.86
CA ILE A 436 28.04 -7.20 -11.06
C ILE A 436 27.22 -8.13 -11.98
N ALA A 437 27.51 -9.44 -11.96
CA ALA A 437 26.77 -10.45 -12.72
C ALA A 437 25.27 -10.51 -12.35
N THR A 438 24.86 -9.90 -11.23
CA THR A 438 23.46 -9.84 -10.80
C THR A 438 22.66 -8.72 -11.48
N TRP A 439 23.30 -7.70 -12.06
CA TRP A 439 22.61 -6.57 -12.71
C TRP A 439 21.58 -6.95 -13.77
N PRO A 440 21.81 -7.94 -14.65
CA PRO A 440 20.81 -8.36 -15.63
C PRO A 440 19.50 -8.82 -14.98
N LEU A 441 19.52 -9.26 -13.73
CA LEU A 441 18.36 -9.74 -13.00
C LEU A 441 17.80 -8.68 -12.04
N SER A 442 18.65 -8.12 -11.18
CA SER A 442 18.23 -7.22 -10.08
C SER A 442 17.70 -5.87 -10.56
N LEU A 443 18.36 -5.26 -11.57
CA LEU A 443 17.94 -3.96 -12.10
C LEU A 443 16.56 -4.04 -12.75
N PRO A 444 16.27 -5.01 -13.62
CA PRO A 444 14.90 -5.21 -14.09
C PRO A 444 13.95 -5.65 -12.98
N GLY A 445 14.40 -6.43 -12.00
CA GLY A 445 13.61 -6.81 -10.81
C GLY A 445 13.07 -5.60 -10.05
N HIS A 446 13.89 -4.56 -9.85
CA HIS A 446 13.46 -3.28 -9.26
C HIS A 446 12.31 -2.60 -10.03
N TRP A 447 12.16 -2.88 -11.33
CA TRP A 447 11.12 -2.30 -12.17
C TRP A 447 9.92 -3.21 -12.37
N LEU A 448 10.16 -4.48 -12.62
CA LEU A 448 9.22 -5.42 -13.25
C LEU A 448 8.84 -6.62 -12.36
N HIS A 449 9.33 -6.70 -11.13
CA HIS A 449 8.91 -7.77 -10.22
C HIS A 449 7.44 -7.59 -9.79
N VAL A 450 6.65 -8.67 -9.81
CA VAL A 450 5.21 -8.59 -9.47
C VAL A 450 4.96 -8.10 -8.04
N GLY A 451 5.75 -8.48 -7.05
CA GLY A 451 5.54 -8.02 -5.66
C GLY A 451 6.28 -6.74 -5.30
N LYS A 452 7.40 -6.46 -5.97
CA LYS A 452 8.42 -5.50 -5.47
C LYS A 452 8.83 -4.45 -6.50
N GLY A 453 8.45 -4.62 -7.77
CA GLY A 453 8.84 -3.73 -8.86
C GLY A 453 8.05 -2.43 -8.85
N ILE A 454 8.72 -1.31 -9.12
CA ILE A 454 8.10 0.02 -9.09
C ILE A 454 6.98 0.18 -10.12
N LEU A 455 7.03 -0.52 -11.26
CA LEU A 455 5.97 -0.40 -12.27
C LEU A 455 4.71 -1.17 -11.90
N ASN A 456 4.81 -2.21 -11.07
CA ASN A 456 3.61 -2.82 -10.53
C ASN A 456 3.01 -1.96 -9.42
N SER A 457 3.82 -1.47 -8.47
CA SER A 457 3.30 -0.63 -7.37
C SER A 457 2.82 0.75 -7.85
N SER A 458 3.59 1.38 -8.73
CA SER A 458 3.40 2.76 -9.19
C SER A 458 3.74 2.93 -10.69
N PRO A 459 2.88 2.44 -11.59
CA PRO A 459 3.13 2.48 -13.04
C PRO A 459 3.34 3.89 -13.61
N ILE A 460 2.99 4.96 -12.89
CA ILE A 460 3.25 6.35 -13.31
C ILE A 460 4.74 6.62 -13.57
N TYR A 461 5.65 5.93 -12.87
CA TYR A 461 7.08 6.10 -13.06
C TYR A 461 7.61 5.57 -14.40
N PHE A 462 6.82 4.78 -15.14
CA PHE A 462 7.14 4.44 -16.53
C PHE A 462 7.34 5.70 -17.37
N PHE A 463 6.57 6.76 -17.08
CA PHE A 463 6.63 8.00 -17.83
C PHE A 463 7.90 8.83 -17.59
N ALA A 464 8.67 8.51 -16.55
CA ALA A 464 9.98 9.11 -16.31
C ALA A 464 10.94 8.88 -17.48
N LEU A 465 10.84 7.71 -18.12
CA LEU A 465 11.71 7.31 -19.22
C LEU A 465 11.59 8.27 -20.42
N PHE A 466 10.41 8.82 -20.71
CA PHE A 466 10.23 9.78 -21.80
C PHE A 466 11.01 11.08 -21.57
N GLY A 467 11.02 11.60 -20.35
CA GLY A 467 11.80 12.80 -20.03
C GLY A 467 13.31 12.54 -20.06
N LEU A 468 13.77 11.39 -19.56
CA LEU A 468 15.18 11.01 -19.63
C LEU A 468 15.65 10.83 -21.09
N LEU A 469 14.84 10.17 -21.93
CA LEU A 469 15.12 10.02 -23.35
C LEU A 469 15.10 11.37 -24.09
N LEU A 470 14.22 12.30 -23.69
CA LEU A 470 14.21 13.66 -24.22
C LEU A 470 15.52 14.39 -23.88
N LEU A 471 15.96 14.33 -22.62
CA LEU A 471 17.24 14.91 -22.20
C LEU A 471 18.41 14.31 -23.01
N GLY A 472 18.41 13.00 -23.22
CA GLY A 472 19.42 12.32 -24.05
C GLY A 472 19.40 12.77 -25.51
N ARG A 473 18.22 12.89 -26.11
CA ARG A 473 18.06 13.39 -27.48
C ARG A 473 18.55 14.83 -27.62
N LEU A 474 18.29 15.67 -26.61
CA LEU A 474 18.75 17.05 -26.56
C LEU A 474 20.24 17.18 -26.18
N ARG A 475 20.92 16.05 -25.90
CA ARG A 475 22.30 15.99 -25.39
C ARG A 475 22.48 16.88 -24.15
N ASP A 476 21.45 16.90 -23.32
CA ASP A 476 21.40 17.75 -22.14
C ASP A 476 22.28 17.16 -21.03
N ARG A 477 23.17 17.99 -20.46
CA ARG A 477 24.08 17.57 -19.40
C ARG A 477 23.38 17.11 -18.13
N ARG A 478 22.13 17.52 -17.91
CA ARG A 478 21.29 17.02 -16.80
C ARG A 478 21.12 15.51 -16.85
N LEU A 479 21.22 14.88 -18.03
CA LEU A 479 21.21 13.42 -18.15
C LEU A 479 22.43 12.78 -17.46
N LEU A 480 23.60 13.41 -17.46
CA LEU A 480 24.78 12.88 -16.77
C LEU A 480 24.58 12.86 -15.26
N VAL A 481 23.90 13.88 -14.72
CA VAL A 481 23.51 13.91 -13.30
C VAL A 481 22.53 12.77 -13.01
N ALA A 482 21.55 12.54 -13.88
CA ALA A 482 20.61 11.42 -13.76
C ALA A 482 21.32 10.06 -13.80
N ILE A 483 22.24 9.84 -14.75
CA ILE A 483 23.02 8.60 -14.86
C ILE A 483 23.91 8.41 -13.64
N GLY A 484 24.61 9.46 -13.18
CA GLY A 484 25.46 9.41 -12.00
C GLY A 484 24.68 9.09 -10.73
N LEU A 485 23.53 9.73 -10.52
CA LEU A 485 22.65 9.44 -9.39
C LEU A 485 22.07 8.03 -9.43
N TYR A 486 21.58 7.58 -10.59
CA TYR A 486 21.05 6.22 -10.75
C TYR A 486 22.14 5.17 -10.55
N GLY A 487 23.34 5.42 -11.09
CA GLY A 487 24.52 4.58 -10.92
C GLY A 487 24.95 4.48 -9.45
N ALA A 488 25.02 5.61 -8.76
CA ALA A 488 25.42 5.69 -7.36
C ALA A 488 24.39 5.08 -6.39
N THR A 489 23.15 4.81 -6.84
CA THR A 489 22.05 4.32 -6.00
C THR A 489 21.49 3.00 -6.51
N ALA A 490 20.59 3.03 -7.50
CA ALA A 490 19.91 1.86 -8.03
C ALA A 490 20.88 0.81 -8.61
N ALA A 491 21.95 1.22 -9.30
CA ALA A 491 22.95 0.26 -9.83
C ALA A 491 23.82 -0.34 -8.72
N THR A 492 24.18 0.45 -7.69
CA THR A 492 24.82 -0.07 -6.48
C THR A 492 23.94 -1.11 -5.80
N ASN A 493 22.65 -0.84 -5.64
CA ASN A 493 21.68 -1.80 -5.10
C ASN A 493 21.54 -3.04 -5.96
N GLY A 494 21.67 -2.87 -7.28
CA GLY A 494 21.66 -3.96 -8.23
C GLY A 494 22.81 -4.95 -8.05
N LEU A 495 23.87 -4.64 -7.30
CA LEU A 495 24.95 -5.60 -7.03
C LEU A 495 24.50 -6.78 -6.16
N HIS A 496 23.35 -6.67 -5.48
CA HIS A 496 22.79 -7.75 -4.69
C HIS A 496 21.80 -8.58 -5.52
N PRO A 497 21.86 -9.93 -5.48
CA PRO A 497 20.98 -10.78 -6.28
C PRO A 497 19.52 -10.75 -5.81
N ASP A 498 19.28 -10.45 -4.53
CA ASP A 498 17.93 -10.28 -3.98
C ASP A 498 17.56 -8.80 -3.93
N TRP A 499 16.68 -8.38 -4.85
CA TRP A 499 16.10 -7.03 -4.92
C TRP A 499 14.78 -6.89 -4.12
N GLY A 500 14.31 -7.97 -3.51
CA GLY A 500 13.17 -7.98 -2.59
C GLY A 500 13.55 -7.83 -1.12
N PHE A 501 14.85 -7.97 -0.82
CA PHE A 501 15.52 -8.03 0.48
C PHE A 501 14.70 -7.57 1.70
N GLY A 502 14.43 -8.53 2.57
CA GLY A 502 13.74 -8.31 3.84
C GLY A 502 12.23 -8.11 3.70
N PHE A 503 11.57 -8.06 4.86
CA PHE A 503 10.16 -7.75 4.95
C PHE A 503 9.99 -6.21 4.87
N CYS A 504 9.90 -5.66 3.66
CA CYS A 504 9.81 -4.21 3.39
C CYS A 504 8.86 -3.87 2.22
N PHE A 505 8.26 -2.69 2.22
CA PHE A 505 7.40 -2.22 1.12
C PHE A 505 8.08 -2.27 -0.28
N PRO A 506 7.28 -2.38 -1.36
CA PRO A 506 7.77 -2.46 -2.73
C PRO A 506 8.69 -1.30 -3.12
N ALA A 507 9.66 -1.58 -4.00
CA ALA A 507 10.60 -0.62 -4.57
C ALA A 507 11.49 0.15 -3.57
N ARG A 508 11.74 -0.42 -2.38
CA ARG A 508 12.69 0.08 -1.36
C ARG A 508 13.99 0.59 -1.97
N PHE A 509 14.62 -0.23 -2.81
CA PHE A 509 15.93 0.04 -3.41
C PHE A 509 15.95 1.17 -4.45
N LEU A 510 14.79 1.66 -4.87
CA LEU A 510 14.68 2.82 -5.75
C LEU A 510 14.40 4.13 -4.99
N MET A 511 14.22 4.09 -3.66
CA MET A 511 13.94 5.28 -2.86
C MET A 511 14.98 6.39 -3.04
N THR A 512 16.27 6.07 -2.96
CA THR A 512 17.34 7.06 -3.18
C THR A 512 17.56 7.40 -4.66
N ALA A 513 17.01 6.60 -5.58
CA ALA A 513 17.02 6.87 -7.02
C ALA A 513 15.80 7.70 -7.48
N LEU A 514 14.81 7.95 -6.62
CA LEU A 514 13.63 8.75 -6.92
C LEU A 514 13.92 10.11 -7.56
N PRO A 515 14.95 10.88 -7.15
CA PRO A 515 15.26 12.14 -7.82
C PRO A 515 15.42 11.99 -9.34
N VAL A 516 16.00 10.88 -9.80
CA VAL A 516 16.15 10.58 -11.24
C VAL A 516 14.80 10.35 -11.91
N LEU A 517 13.92 9.60 -11.26
CA LEU A 517 12.59 9.29 -11.80
C LEU A 517 11.71 10.53 -11.83
N VAL A 518 11.75 11.35 -10.79
CA VAL A 518 10.98 12.60 -10.71
C VAL A 518 11.52 13.65 -11.69
N LEU A 519 12.84 13.71 -11.89
CA LEU A 519 13.44 14.47 -13.00
C LEU A 519 12.88 14.02 -14.34
N GLY A 520 12.86 12.70 -14.60
CA GLY A 520 12.25 12.15 -15.80
C GLY A 520 10.79 12.57 -15.98
N ILE A 521 9.98 12.51 -14.91
CA ILE A 521 8.57 12.92 -14.97
C ILE A 521 8.45 14.42 -15.26
N ALA A 522 9.22 15.27 -14.59
CA ALA A 522 9.13 16.73 -14.74
C ALA A 522 9.44 17.19 -16.18
N TRP A 523 10.41 16.58 -16.86
CA TRP A 523 10.70 16.87 -18.28
C TRP A 523 9.79 16.10 -19.24
N GLY A 524 9.25 14.96 -18.82
CA GLY A 524 8.28 14.19 -19.60
C GLY A 524 6.90 14.87 -19.65
N LEU A 525 6.45 15.50 -18.57
CA LEU A 525 5.11 16.07 -18.43
C LEU A 525 4.73 17.07 -19.54
N PRO A 526 5.54 18.10 -19.87
CA PRO A 526 5.22 19.01 -20.98
C PRO A 526 5.06 18.29 -22.33
N VAL A 527 5.83 17.22 -22.53
CA VAL A 527 5.78 16.38 -23.74
C VAL A 527 4.51 15.53 -23.76
N LEU A 528 4.16 14.91 -22.64
CA LEU A 528 2.93 14.14 -22.48
C LEU A 528 1.67 15.00 -22.63
N LEU A 529 1.70 16.26 -22.19
CA LEU A 529 0.58 17.21 -22.34
C LEU A 529 0.32 17.66 -23.80
N ARG A 530 1.17 17.29 -24.76
CA ARG A 530 0.96 17.62 -26.19
C ARG A 530 -0.19 16.83 -26.81
N SER A 531 -0.52 15.67 -26.25
CA SER A 531 -1.58 14.79 -26.75
C SER A 531 -2.51 14.36 -25.63
N ALA A 532 -3.82 14.46 -25.86
CA ALA A 532 -4.81 13.96 -24.91
C ALA A 532 -4.64 12.45 -24.65
N THR A 533 -4.19 11.68 -25.65
CA THR A 533 -3.97 10.22 -25.54
C THR A 533 -2.86 9.88 -24.55
N THR A 534 -1.74 10.60 -24.58
CA THR A 534 -0.63 10.36 -23.64
C THR A 534 -1.01 10.76 -22.22
N VAL A 535 -1.79 11.84 -22.07
CA VAL A 535 -2.38 12.23 -20.77
C VAL A 535 -3.32 11.16 -20.25
N PHE A 536 -4.16 10.57 -21.12
CA PHE A 536 -5.05 9.47 -20.71
C PHE A 536 -4.27 8.29 -20.12
N PHE A 537 -3.24 7.79 -20.82
CA PHE A 537 -2.43 6.68 -20.31
C PHE A 537 -1.66 7.04 -19.03
N ALA A 538 -1.10 8.25 -18.95
CA ALA A 538 -0.46 8.73 -17.74
C ALA A 538 -1.44 8.84 -16.58
N ALA A 539 -2.68 9.26 -16.84
CA ALA A 539 -3.72 9.37 -15.83
C ALA A 539 -4.24 8.00 -15.37
N VAL A 540 -4.34 6.99 -16.25
CA VAL A 540 -4.62 5.60 -15.86
C VAL A 540 -3.50 5.08 -14.95
N ALA A 541 -2.24 5.30 -15.32
CA ALA A 541 -1.09 4.88 -14.53
C ALA A 541 -1.05 5.60 -13.16
N LEU A 542 -1.35 6.89 -13.13
CA LEU A 542 -1.44 7.68 -11.89
C LEU A 542 -2.56 7.17 -10.98
N ALA A 543 -3.77 6.96 -11.52
CA ALA A 543 -4.90 6.42 -10.77
C ALA A 543 -4.57 5.02 -10.19
N THR A 544 -3.89 4.19 -10.96
CA THR A 544 -3.46 2.84 -10.53
C THR A 544 -2.39 2.91 -9.43
N SER A 545 -1.48 3.88 -9.51
CA SER A 545 -0.45 4.12 -8.50
C SER A 545 -1.07 4.61 -7.19
N PHE A 546 -2.05 5.51 -7.27
CA PHE A 546 -2.78 6.02 -6.11
C PHE A 546 -3.65 4.93 -5.45
N GLU A 547 -4.34 4.12 -6.24
CA GLU A 547 -5.07 2.96 -5.74
C GLU A 547 -4.13 1.96 -5.02
N GLY A 548 -2.90 1.78 -5.52
CA GLY A 548 -1.87 1.00 -4.85
C GLY A 548 -1.53 1.55 -3.45
N VAL A 549 -1.53 2.87 -3.26
CA VAL A 549 -1.39 3.47 -1.93
C VAL A 549 -2.61 3.18 -1.07
N LEU A 550 -3.82 3.38 -1.58
CA LEU A 550 -5.05 3.13 -0.83
C LEU A 550 -5.19 1.66 -0.39
N HIS A 551 -4.85 0.70 -1.26
CA HIS A 551 -4.85 -0.72 -0.90
C HIS A 551 -3.83 -1.07 0.17
N THR A 552 -2.66 -0.43 0.13
CA THR A 552 -1.66 -0.60 1.19
C THR A 552 -2.12 0.05 2.48
N LEU A 553 -2.80 1.20 2.46
CA LEU A 553 -3.37 1.79 3.68
C LEU A 553 -4.42 0.89 4.36
N LEU A 554 -5.25 0.20 3.57
CA LEU A 554 -6.27 -0.71 4.11
C LEU A 554 -5.67 -2.00 4.68
N LEU A 555 -4.55 -2.45 4.12
CA LEU A 555 -3.92 -3.73 4.47
C LEU A 555 -2.40 -3.57 4.63
N THR A 556 -2.01 -2.67 5.51
CA THR A 556 -0.64 -2.18 5.68
C THR A 556 0.38 -3.30 5.80
N GLU A 557 0.09 -4.31 6.62
CA GLU A 557 0.99 -5.44 6.83
C GLU A 557 1.20 -6.28 5.56
N THR A 558 0.15 -6.54 4.80
CA THR A 558 0.23 -7.34 3.57
C THR A 558 0.92 -6.58 2.43
N GLY A 559 0.99 -5.25 2.54
CA GLY A 559 1.72 -4.39 1.63
C GLY A 559 3.23 -4.59 1.67
N TYR A 560 3.80 -5.10 2.78
CA TYR A 560 5.23 -5.37 2.90
C TYR A 560 5.75 -6.41 1.89
N ASP A 561 4.91 -7.27 1.31
CA ASP A 561 5.32 -8.17 0.22
C ASP A 561 4.73 -7.75 -1.15
N GLY A 562 3.99 -6.64 -1.17
CA GLY A 562 3.25 -6.15 -2.33
C GLY A 562 2.21 -7.12 -2.89
N ARG A 563 1.92 -8.24 -2.22
CA ARG A 563 0.90 -9.22 -2.65
C ARG A 563 -0.50 -8.61 -2.66
N ASN A 564 -0.76 -7.64 -1.79
CA ASN A 564 -2.01 -6.88 -1.78
C ASN A 564 -2.26 -6.13 -3.10
N LEU A 565 -1.21 -5.80 -3.86
CA LEU A 565 -1.34 -5.13 -5.17
C LEU A 565 -2.00 -6.04 -6.21
N LEU A 566 -2.01 -7.36 -6.00
CA LEU A 566 -2.78 -8.32 -6.81
C LEU A 566 -4.29 -8.12 -6.60
N GLY A 567 -4.69 -7.59 -5.46
CA GLY A 567 -6.08 -7.33 -5.12
C GLY A 567 -6.64 -5.99 -5.58
N ARG A 568 -5.87 -5.20 -6.34
CA ARG A 568 -6.34 -3.93 -6.92
C ARG A 568 -7.50 -4.16 -7.87
N SER A 569 -8.44 -3.22 -7.89
CA SER A 569 -9.62 -3.31 -8.75
C SER A 569 -9.24 -3.35 -10.23
N ILE A 570 -8.12 -2.76 -10.65
CA ILE A 570 -7.65 -2.85 -12.04
C ILE A 570 -7.44 -4.31 -12.48
N ASN A 571 -7.03 -5.21 -11.58
CA ASN A 571 -6.80 -6.62 -11.88
C ASN A 571 -8.11 -7.39 -12.11
N HIS A 572 -9.25 -6.83 -11.72
CA HIS A 572 -10.56 -7.40 -12.05
C HIS A 572 -10.92 -7.14 -13.52
N PHE A 573 -10.32 -6.12 -14.12
CA PHE A 573 -10.54 -5.76 -15.52
C PHE A 573 -9.43 -6.28 -16.42
N TYR A 574 -8.19 -6.23 -15.94
CA TYR A 574 -7.02 -6.64 -16.70
C TYR A 574 -5.94 -7.16 -15.73
N PRO A 575 -5.53 -8.43 -15.83
CA PRO A 575 -4.56 -9.02 -14.90
C PRO A 575 -3.15 -8.49 -15.18
N LEU A 576 -2.84 -7.28 -14.68
CA LEU A 576 -1.59 -6.57 -14.97
C LEU A 576 -0.36 -7.41 -14.61
N GLN A 577 -0.44 -8.15 -13.50
CA GLN A 577 0.62 -9.03 -13.00
C GLN A 577 1.15 -10.02 -14.04
N GLN A 578 0.34 -10.35 -15.05
CA GLN A 578 0.76 -11.28 -16.09
C GLN A 578 1.97 -10.77 -16.83
N HIS A 579 2.09 -9.45 -17.03
CA HIS A 579 3.21 -8.81 -17.74
C HIS A 579 4.47 -8.67 -16.88
N PHE A 580 4.47 -9.15 -15.65
CA PHE A 580 5.56 -8.96 -14.69
C PHE A 580 6.21 -10.31 -14.30
N PHE A 581 7.41 -10.27 -13.72
CA PHE A 581 8.10 -11.49 -13.27
C PHE A 581 7.38 -12.11 -12.09
N ALA A 582 7.28 -13.44 -12.08
CA ALA A 582 6.63 -14.16 -10.97
C ALA A 582 7.43 -13.98 -9.66
N ALA A 583 6.74 -14.14 -8.53
CA ALA A 583 7.31 -13.88 -7.21
C ALA A 583 8.42 -14.87 -6.81
N ASP A 584 8.43 -16.06 -7.42
CA ASP A 584 9.36 -17.17 -7.20
C ASP A 584 10.43 -17.27 -8.29
N GLN A 585 10.44 -16.35 -9.25
CA GLN A 585 11.28 -16.43 -10.43
C GLN A 585 12.74 -16.08 -10.11
N GLN A 586 13.65 -17.04 -10.33
CA GLN A 586 15.08 -16.90 -10.02
C GLN A 586 15.90 -16.30 -11.18
N ASP A 587 15.41 -16.35 -12.41
CA ASP A 587 16.12 -15.89 -13.61
C ASP A 587 15.34 -14.87 -14.42
N MET A 588 16.06 -13.95 -15.07
CA MET A 588 15.43 -12.95 -15.91
C MET A 588 15.09 -13.57 -17.27
N PRO A 589 13.80 -13.61 -17.64
CA PRO A 589 13.38 -14.10 -18.94
C PRO A 589 13.70 -13.04 -20.00
N LEU A 590 14.72 -13.29 -20.83
CA LEU A 590 15.16 -12.39 -21.92
C LEU A 590 13.99 -11.92 -22.81
N LEU A 591 12.98 -12.77 -22.98
CA LEU A 591 11.80 -12.49 -23.78
C LEU A 591 10.93 -11.36 -23.19
N ASP A 592 10.81 -11.28 -21.87
CA ASP A 592 10.02 -10.24 -21.21
C ASP A 592 10.76 -8.90 -21.21
N PHE A 593 12.08 -8.93 -21.01
CA PHE A 593 12.90 -7.74 -21.20
C PHE A 593 12.73 -7.20 -22.62
N SER A 594 12.82 -8.08 -23.61
CA SER A 594 12.67 -7.74 -25.02
C SER A 594 11.30 -7.16 -25.30
N PHE A 595 10.22 -7.72 -24.72
CA PHE A 595 8.87 -7.19 -24.83
C PHE A 595 8.77 -5.74 -24.35
N PHE A 596 9.21 -5.44 -23.12
CA PHE A 596 9.15 -4.08 -22.59
C PHE A 596 10.07 -3.11 -23.34
N ALA A 597 11.27 -3.56 -23.72
CA ALA A 597 12.21 -2.74 -24.48
C ALA A 597 11.66 -2.37 -25.86
N LEU A 598 11.08 -3.33 -26.58
CA LEU A 598 10.45 -3.10 -27.89
C LEU A 598 9.21 -2.21 -27.76
N LEU A 599 8.38 -2.43 -26.73
CA LEU A 599 7.21 -1.59 -26.46
C LEU A 599 7.63 -0.14 -26.18
N LEU A 600 8.61 0.08 -25.30
CA LEU A 600 9.13 1.41 -24.98
C LEU A 600 9.72 2.09 -26.23
N ALA A 601 10.51 1.36 -27.03
CA ALA A 601 11.06 1.87 -28.27
C ALA A 601 9.96 2.30 -29.24
N ALA A 602 8.95 1.44 -29.47
CA ALA A 602 7.82 1.74 -30.35
C ALA A 602 7.07 3.00 -29.89
N LEU A 603 6.73 3.09 -28.60
CA LEU A 603 6.06 4.27 -28.03
C LEU A 603 6.90 5.54 -28.15
N PHE A 604 8.21 5.44 -27.91
CA PHE A 604 9.14 6.56 -28.06
C PHE A 604 9.23 7.06 -29.51
N PHE A 605 9.35 6.16 -30.49
CA PHE A 605 9.40 6.52 -31.91
C PHE A 605 8.11 7.20 -32.38
N VAL A 606 6.94 6.67 -31.98
CA VAL A 606 5.62 7.26 -32.26
C VAL A 606 5.53 8.69 -31.75
N HIS A 607 6.08 8.96 -30.57
CA HIS A 607 5.92 10.24 -29.92
C HIS A 607 6.96 11.28 -30.36
N THR A 608 8.22 10.87 -30.54
CA THR A 608 9.33 11.82 -30.72
C THR A 608 9.87 11.88 -32.14
N TYR A 609 9.71 10.83 -32.95
CA TYR A 609 10.37 10.73 -34.24
C TYR A 609 9.39 10.95 -35.39
N PHE A 610 8.22 10.30 -35.37
CA PHE A 610 7.28 10.39 -36.47
C PHE A 610 6.45 11.69 -36.44
N ARG A 611 6.87 12.65 -37.28
CA ARG A 611 6.09 13.84 -37.62
C ARG A 611 4.78 13.48 -38.35
N PRO A 612 3.80 14.39 -38.45
CA PRO A 612 2.54 14.15 -39.18
C PRO A 612 2.73 13.66 -40.63
N GLU A 613 3.83 14.07 -41.26
CA GLU A 613 4.25 13.65 -42.61
C GLU A 613 4.51 12.14 -42.72
N HIS A 614 4.90 11.48 -41.62
CA HIS A 614 5.17 10.04 -41.52
C HIS A 614 3.96 9.23 -41.04
N SER A 615 2.74 9.65 -41.41
CA SER A 615 1.48 9.08 -40.90
C SER A 615 1.38 7.56 -41.04
N ARG A 616 1.87 6.99 -42.16
CA ARG A 616 1.88 5.54 -42.40
C ARG A 616 2.81 4.77 -41.45
N GLN A 617 4.04 5.25 -41.26
CA GLN A 617 5.03 4.64 -40.36
C GLN A 617 4.57 4.77 -38.90
N ARG A 618 3.99 5.93 -38.55
CA ARG A 618 3.38 6.15 -37.24
C ARG A 618 2.24 5.18 -36.98
N LEU A 619 1.34 4.98 -37.94
CA LEU A 619 0.23 4.03 -37.83
C LEU A 619 0.74 2.59 -37.69
N ALA A 620 1.73 2.19 -38.50
CA ALA A 620 2.33 0.86 -38.41
C ALA A 620 2.98 0.61 -37.05
N THR A 621 3.67 1.61 -36.49
CA THR A 621 4.31 1.50 -35.17
C THR A 621 3.28 1.45 -34.04
N ILE A 622 2.18 2.21 -34.14
CA ILE A 622 1.05 2.11 -33.20
C ILE A 622 0.41 0.73 -33.27
N ALA A 623 0.19 0.20 -34.48
CA ALA A 623 -0.36 -1.14 -34.68
C ALA A 623 0.55 -2.21 -34.07
N LEU A 624 1.86 -2.10 -34.28
CA LEU A 624 2.84 -3.00 -33.66
C LEU A 624 2.81 -2.91 -32.13
N ALA A 625 2.84 -1.70 -31.56
CA ALA A 625 2.76 -1.51 -30.11
C ALA A 625 1.46 -2.06 -29.50
N ALA A 626 0.35 -1.97 -30.22
CA ALA A 626 -0.94 -2.55 -29.81
C ALA A 626 -0.98 -4.07 -29.94
N LEU A 627 -0.27 -4.66 -30.91
CA LEU A 627 -0.22 -6.11 -31.13
C LEU A 627 0.84 -6.81 -30.26
N LEU A 628 1.89 -6.11 -29.82
CA LEU A 628 2.97 -6.68 -29.01
C LEU A 628 2.47 -7.45 -27.78
N PRO A 629 1.54 -6.93 -26.95
CA PRO A 629 1.02 -7.68 -25.80
C PRO A 629 0.31 -8.98 -26.18
N PHE A 630 -0.38 -8.99 -27.32
CA PHE A 630 -1.04 -10.19 -27.84
C PHE A 630 -0.04 -11.22 -28.39
N ILE A 631 0.97 -10.76 -29.13
CA ILE A 631 2.03 -11.64 -29.63
C ILE A 631 2.79 -12.26 -28.46
N TRP A 632 3.15 -11.42 -27.49
CA TRP A 632 3.81 -11.86 -26.27
C TRP A 632 2.94 -12.83 -25.46
N SER A 633 1.62 -12.62 -25.45
CA SER A 633 0.73 -13.50 -24.72
C SER A 633 0.56 -14.90 -25.28
N LYS A 634 1.02 -15.12 -26.51
CA LYS A 634 1.08 -16.44 -27.15
C LYS A 634 2.42 -17.14 -26.97
N SER A 635 3.36 -16.56 -26.23
CA SER A 635 4.64 -17.20 -25.95
C SER A 635 4.51 -18.34 -24.93
N ASP A 636 5.27 -19.42 -25.12
CA ASP A 636 5.33 -20.55 -24.18
C ASP A 636 5.77 -20.10 -22.78
N ALA A 637 6.63 -19.07 -22.73
CA ALA A 637 7.11 -18.48 -21.49
C ALA A 637 5.98 -17.86 -20.65
N LEU A 638 5.01 -17.19 -21.28
CA LEU A 638 3.84 -16.70 -20.58
C LEU A 638 2.88 -17.86 -20.25
N ALA A 639 2.63 -18.75 -21.19
CA ALA A 639 1.72 -19.88 -21.00
C ALA A 639 2.11 -20.75 -19.78
N ALA A 640 3.40 -20.95 -19.54
CA ALA A 640 3.91 -21.65 -18.35
C ALA A 640 3.66 -20.90 -17.02
N ARG A 641 3.45 -19.57 -17.05
CA ARG A 641 3.23 -18.74 -15.86
C ARG A 641 1.77 -18.46 -15.58
N LEU A 642 0.91 -18.44 -16.58
CA LEU A 642 -0.52 -18.13 -16.42
C LEU A 642 -1.21 -19.02 -15.37
N PRO A 643 -0.94 -20.34 -15.26
CA PRO A 643 -1.49 -21.17 -14.20
C PRO A 643 -1.01 -20.77 -12.80
N ASN A 644 0.21 -20.23 -12.69
CA ASN A 644 0.88 -19.89 -11.43
C ASN A 644 0.60 -18.44 -10.99
N GLN A 645 0.32 -17.54 -11.93
CA GLN A 645 -0.04 -16.15 -11.67
C GLN A 645 -1.57 -16.03 -11.55
N ALA A 646 -2.08 -15.88 -10.33
CA ALA A 646 -3.53 -15.81 -10.09
C ALA A 646 -4.24 -14.82 -11.01
N LEU A 647 -5.33 -15.29 -11.61
CA LEU A 647 -6.40 -14.42 -12.09
C LEU A 647 -7.16 -13.84 -10.90
N SER A 648 -7.70 -12.64 -11.10
CA SER A 648 -8.63 -12.06 -10.12
C SER A 648 -9.81 -13.01 -9.92
N PRO A 649 -10.24 -13.24 -8.68
CA PRO A 649 -11.33 -14.17 -8.40
C PRO A 649 -12.69 -13.59 -8.83
N TYR A 650 -12.75 -12.30 -9.17
CA TYR A 650 -13.93 -11.64 -9.72
C TYR A 650 -14.07 -11.82 -11.23
N MET A 651 -13.09 -12.43 -11.88
CA MET A 651 -13.17 -12.72 -13.31
C MET A 651 -13.95 -14.04 -13.54
N ALA A 652 -14.85 -14.03 -14.51
CA ALA A 652 -15.51 -15.26 -14.95
C ALA A 652 -14.53 -16.17 -15.69
N ARG A 653 -14.70 -17.49 -15.62
CA ARG A 653 -13.86 -18.42 -16.39
C ARG A 653 -14.43 -18.60 -17.78
N LEU A 654 -13.60 -18.36 -18.80
CA LEU A 654 -13.92 -18.71 -20.18
C LEU A 654 -13.75 -20.21 -20.39
N THR A 655 -14.82 -20.97 -20.11
CA THR A 655 -14.87 -22.42 -20.33
C THR A 655 -15.88 -22.73 -21.43
N PRO A 656 -15.56 -23.56 -22.44
CA PRO A 656 -16.52 -23.97 -23.46
C PRO A 656 -17.80 -24.55 -22.84
N GLY A 657 -18.96 -24.04 -23.25
CA GLY A 657 -20.28 -24.52 -22.77
C GLY A 657 -20.70 -24.00 -21.38
N VAL A 658 -19.87 -23.21 -20.68
CA VAL A 658 -20.24 -22.59 -19.41
C VAL A 658 -20.68 -21.14 -19.65
N PRO A 659 -21.86 -20.72 -19.15
CA PRO A 659 -22.29 -19.33 -19.19
C PRO A 659 -21.24 -18.37 -18.61
N ILE A 660 -21.00 -17.26 -19.31
CA ILE A 660 -20.01 -16.23 -18.97
C ILE A 660 -20.57 -15.20 -17.96
N ASP A 661 -21.78 -15.44 -17.45
CA ASP A 661 -22.55 -14.46 -16.69
C ASP A 661 -22.15 -14.37 -15.21
N LYS A 662 -21.45 -15.38 -14.67
CA LYS A 662 -21.09 -15.41 -13.23
C LYS A 662 -19.63 -15.82 -13.00
N PRO A 663 -18.92 -15.14 -12.10
CA PRO A 663 -17.60 -15.60 -11.71
C PRO A 663 -17.70 -16.94 -10.95
N THR A 664 -16.73 -17.82 -11.21
CA THR A 664 -16.77 -19.20 -10.72
C THR A 664 -16.44 -19.26 -9.24
N PRO A 665 -17.25 -19.94 -8.39
CA PRO A 665 -16.89 -20.17 -7.00
C PRO A 665 -15.53 -20.85 -6.89
N LEU A 666 -14.65 -20.31 -6.05
CA LEU A 666 -13.33 -20.88 -5.80
C LEU A 666 -13.39 -21.81 -4.59
N LYS A 667 -13.12 -23.09 -4.82
CA LYS A 667 -13.02 -24.10 -3.76
C LYS A 667 -11.56 -24.32 -3.38
N PHE A 668 -11.25 -24.28 -2.09
CA PHE A 668 -9.91 -24.51 -1.57
C PHE A 668 -9.96 -25.11 -0.16
N VAL A 669 -8.85 -25.73 0.26
CA VAL A 669 -8.70 -26.27 1.61
C VAL A 669 -7.91 -25.26 2.44
N VAL A 670 -8.42 -24.91 3.62
CA VAL A 670 -7.69 -24.06 4.56
C VAL A 670 -6.68 -24.93 5.30
N PRO A 671 -5.37 -24.61 5.24
CA PRO A 671 -4.36 -25.41 5.92
C PRO A 671 -4.54 -25.34 7.44
N LEU A 672 -4.51 -26.49 8.09
CA LEU A 672 -4.53 -26.56 9.55
C LEU A 672 -3.11 -26.36 10.10
N ARG A 673 -2.97 -25.43 11.06
CA ARG A 673 -1.77 -25.25 11.88
C ARG A 673 -2.16 -25.48 13.34
N THR A 674 -1.24 -25.88 14.19
CA THR A 674 -1.50 -26.04 15.63
C THR A 674 -0.35 -25.44 16.41
N THR A 675 -0.66 -24.72 17.49
CA THR A 675 0.34 -24.26 18.45
C THR A 675 0.47 -25.20 19.65
N ASN A 676 -0.65 -25.76 20.14
CA ASN A 676 -0.70 -26.51 21.42
C ASN A 676 -1.44 -27.87 21.34
N GLY A 677 -1.85 -28.35 20.17
CA GLY A 677 -2.53 -29.65 19.98
C GLY A 677 -1.68 -30.70 19.27
N THR A 678 -2.10 -31.97 19.36
CA THR A 678 -1.40 -33.09 18.72
C THR A 678 -1.88 -33.26 17.28
N ARG A 679 -0.92 -33.33 16.34
CA ARG A 679 -1.21 -33.70 14.95
C ARG A 679 -1.18 -35.21 14.82
N GLN A 680 -2.30 -35.79 14.43
CA GLN A 680 -2.45 -37.23 14.22
C GLN A 680 -1.80 -37.66 12.90
N ALA A 681 -1.57 -38.97 12.73
CA ALA A 681 -0.93 -39.52 11.53
C ALA A 681 -1.72 -39.27 10.23
N ASP A 682 -3.05 -39.12 10.34
CA ASP A 682 -3.94 -38.76 9.24
C ASP A 682 -3.97 -37.25 8.93
N GLY A 683 -3.20 -36.45 9.68
CA GLY A 683 -3.09 -35.00 9.55
C GLY A 683 -4.17 -34.21 10.30
N SER A 684 -5.13 -34.88 10.97
CA SER A 684 -6.12 -34.24 11.83
C SER A 684 -5.47 -33.66 13.10
N LEU A 685 -6.17 -32.71 13.71
CA LEU A 685 -5.76 -32.07 14.94
C LEU A 685 -6.69 -32.52 16.08
N LEU A 686 -6.11 -33.04 17.16
CA LEU A 686 -6.83 -33.52 18.34
C LEU A 686 -6.49 -32.67 19.57
N ALA A 687 -7.52 -32.31 20.35
CA ALA A 687 -7.39 -31.69 21.67
C ALA A 687 -8.12 -32.51 22.73
N GLN A 688 -7.42 -32.77 23.85
CA GLN A 688 -7.91 -33.52 25.00
C GLN A 688 -7.65 -32.76 26.33
N PRO A 689 -8.55 -32.85 27.32
CA PRO A 689 -8.49 -32.07 28.57
C PRO A 689 -7.33 -32.43 29.51
N ASN A 690 -6.78 -33.65 29.45
CA ASN A 690 -5.79 -34.14 30.44
C ASN A 690 -4.34 -34.25 29.92
N THR A 691 -4.06 -33.94 28.65
CA THR A 691 -2.73 -34.15 28.02
C THR A 691 -2.13 -32.91 27.35
N THR A 692 -2.94 -31.88 27.06
CA THR A 692 -2.49 -30.64 26.40
C THR A 692 -3.14 -29.43 27.07
N ALA A 693 -2.36 -28.38 27.34
CA ALA A 693 -2.91 -27.11 27.81
C ALA A 693 -3.91 -26.58 26.76
N ALA A 694 -5.20 -26.62 27.12
CA ALA A 694 -6.39 -26.55 26.29
C ALA A 694 -6.53 -25.29 25.41
N THR A 695 -5.97 -25.30 24.19
CA THR A 695 -6.45 -24.50 23.05
C THR A 695 -5.92 -25.12 21.74
N LEU A 696 -6.79 -25.59 20.85
CA LEU A 696 -6.39 -26.00 19.50
C LEU A 696 -6.39 -24.78 18.57
N VAL A 697 -5.43 -23.87 18.77
CA VAL A 697 -5.34 -22.68 17.91
C VAL A 697 -4.89 -23.11 16.52
N ILE A 698 -5.86 -23.40 15.67
CA ILE A 698 -5.70 -23.25 14.23
C ILE A 698 -5.62 -21.74 14.02
N SER A 699 -4.50 -21.25 13.51
CA SER A 699 -4.44 -19.88 13.03
C SER A 699 -3.87 -19.94 11.63
N SER A 700 -4.71 -20.31 10.68
CA SER A 700 -4.44 -19.94 9.31
C SER A 700 -5.19 -18.65 9.04
N PRO A 701 -4.60 -17.67 8.32
CA PRO A 701 -5.43 -16.73 7.59
C PRO A 701 -6.45 -17.53 6.75
N LEU A 702 -7.51 -16.90 6.25
CA LEU A 702 -8.35 -17.48 5.20
C LEU A 702 -7.78 -17.06 3.83
N PRO A 703 -6.60 -17.54 3.39
CA PRO A 703 -6.08 -17.11 2.12
C PRO A 703 -6.92 -17.74 1.02
N ILE A 704 -7.35 -16.93 0.06
CA ILE A 704 -7.42 -17.47 -1.30
C ILE A 704 -5.97 -17.86 -1.62
N PRO A 705 -5.66 -19.12 -1.99
CA PRO A 705 -4.30 -19.70 -1.98
C PRO A 705 -3.19 -18.88 -2.64
N ILE A 706 -3.55 -17.92 -3.50
CA ILE A 706 -2.61 -17.09 -4.26
C ILE A 706 -2.64 -15.60 -3.85
N LEU A 707 -3.77 -15.09 -3.35
CA LEU A 707 -3.92 -13.68 -2.99
C LEU A 707 -3.55 -13.42 -1.53
N HIS A 708 -3.49 -14.47 -0.71
CA HIS A 708 -3.14 -14.44 0.73
C HIS A 708 -3.99 -13.50 1.60
N VAL A 709 -4.94 -12.77 1.02
CA VAL A 709 -5.86 -11.89 1.70
C VAL A 709 -7.30 -12.20 1.26
N PRO A 710 -8.23 -12.30 2.21
CA PRO A 710 -9.67 -12.34 1.95
C PRO A 710 -10.12 -11.16 1.10
N HIS A 711 -10.70 -11.51 -0.05
CA HIS A 711 -11.38 -10.60 -0.95
C HIS A 711 -12.85 -10.41 -0.57
N PRO A 712 -13.44 -9.23 -0.79
CA PRO A 712 -14.88 -9.02 -0.63
C PRO A 712 -15.74 -10.05 -1.36
N GLY A 713 -16.65 -10.71 -0.65
CA GLY A 713 -17.53 -11.73 -1.18
C GLY A 713 -18.05 -12.66 -0.10
N LEU A 714 -18.67 -13.77 -0.50
CA LEU A 714 -19.21 -14.78 0.41
C LEU A 714 -18.22 -15.93 0.57
N TYR A 715 -17.94 -16.34 1.79
CA TYR A 715 -17.15 -17.53 2.10
C TYR A 715 -18.03 -18.54 2.79
N GLN A 716 -18.14 -19.72 2.20
CA GLN A 716 -18.79 -20.88 2.82
C GLN A 716 -17.71 -21.85 3.28
N LEU A 717 -17.56 -21.98 4.58
CA LEU A 717 -16.66 -22.93 5.24
C LEU A 717 -17.47 -24.18 5.59
N THR A 718 -16.86 -25.34 5.40
CA THR A 718 -17.41 -26.64 5.78
C THR A 718 -16.32 -27.43 6.49
N PHE A 719 -16.67 -28.09 7.58
CA PHE A 719 -15.74 -28.79 8.47
C PHE A 719 -16.03 -30.30 8.41
N PRO A 720 -15.69 -31.00 7.31
CA PRO A 720 -15.92 -32.43 7.21
C PRO A 720 -15.11 -33.19 8.28
N GLY A 721 -15.79 -34.05 9.04
CA GLY A 721 -15.15 -34.87 10.07
C GLY A 721 -14.75 -34.09 11.31
N ILE A 722 -15.41 -32.97 11.63
CA ILE A 722 -15.34 -32.43 12.98
C ILE A 722 -16.03 -33.42 13.93
N SER A 723 -15.35 -33.84 15.00
CA SER A 723 -15.92 -34.77 15.99
C SER A 723 -15.75 -34.23 17.39
N VAL A 724 -16.79 -34.43 18.19
CA VAL A 724 -16.97 -33.81 19.51
C VAL A 724 -17.56 -34.85 20.46
N SER A 725 -16.81 -35.23 21.51
CA SER A 725 -17.14 -36.39 22.37
C SER A 725 -17.46 -36.13 23.87
N PRO A 726 -18.23 -35.10 24.29
CA PRO A 726 -18.82 -35.04 25.63
C PRO A 726 -20.26 -35.59 25.71
N PRO A 727 -20.84 -35.67 26.92
CA PRO A 727 -22.27 -35.93 27.12
C PRO A 727 -23.17 -35.03 26.29
N ASP A 728 -24.31 -35.57 25.82
CA ASP A 728 -25.30 -34.83 25.03
C ASP A 728 -25.76 -33.54 25.73
N GLY A 729 -25.81 -32.46 24.96
CA GLY A 729 -26.25 -31.15 25.45
C GLY A 729 -25.18 -30.34 26.20
N GLN A 730 -23.98 -30.89 26.44
CA GLN A 730 -22.87 -30.13 27.02
C GLN A 730 -22.00 -29.48 25.95
N VAL A 731 -21.54 -28.25 26.25
CA VAL A 731 -20.59 -27.50 25.41
C VAL A 731 -19.18 -28.04 25.64
N THR A 732 -18.55 -28.47 24.56
CA THR A 732 -17.18 -29.02 24.51
C THR A 732 -16.14 -27.93 24.31
N GLY A 733 -16.56 -26.86 23.64
CA GLY A 733 -15.69 -25.78 23.18
C GLY A 733 -16.42 -24.89 22.19
N HIS A 734 -15.66 -24.03 21.55
CA HIS A 734 -16.14 -23.05 20.58
C HIS A 734 -15.26 -23.05 19.35
N LEU A 735 -15.87 -23.02 18.18
CA LEU A 735 -15.19 -22.59 16.98
C LEU A 735 -15.30 -21.07 16.88
N ALA A 736 -14.17 -20.38 16.86
CA ALA A 736 -14.13 -18.92 16.79
C ALA A 736 -13.56 -18.47 15.45
N ILE A 737 -14.22 -17.53 14.79
CA ILE A 737 -13.72 -16.88 13.58
C ILE A 737 -13.41 -15.44 13.91
N SER A 738 -12.11 -15.12 13.95
CA SER A 738 -11.59 -13.81 14.28
C SER A 738 -11.37 -13.00 12.99
N HIS A 739 -12.07 -11.89 12.85
CA HIS A 739 -11.88 -10.87 11.83
C HIS A 739 -10.96 -9.77 12.37
N ARG A 740 -9.94 -9.37 11.60
CA ARG A 740 -8.93 -8.40 12.01
C ARG A 740 -8.56 -7.44 10.88
N TYR A 741 -8.32 -6.18 11.23
CA TYR A 741 -7.68 -5.20 10.34
C TYR A 741 -6.15 -5.18 10.49
N THR A 742 -5.63 -5.92 11.47
CA THR A 742 -4.21 -6.03 11.84
C THR A 742 -3.82 -7.51 11.92
N VAL A 743 -2.55 -7.86 11.74
CA VAL A 743 -2.14 -9.27 11.93
C VAL A 743 -2.15 -9.68 13.39
N LYS A 744 -2.25 -11.00 13.65
CA LYS A 744 -2.54 -11.50 15.00
C LYS A 744 -1.46 -11.18 16.04
N ALA A 745 -0.22 -11.10 15.59
CA ALA A 745 0.91 -10.71 16.42
C ALA A 745 0.81 -9.23 16.88
N VAL A 746 0.13 -8.37 16.11
CA VAL A 746 0.28 -6.90 16.16
C VAL A 746 -0.50 -6.18 17.24
N SER A 747 -1.72 -6.63 17.44
CA SER A 747 -2.63 -6.03 18.41
C SER A 747 -3.59 -7.11 18.85
N PHE A 748 -4.55 -6.74 19.67
CA PHE A 748 -5.71 -7.56 20.03
C PHE A 748 -6.99 -6.98 19.40
N TRP A 749 -6.87 -6.01 18.48
CA TRP A 749 -7.98 -5.46 17.73
C TRP A 749 -8.57 -6.52 16.81
N ALA A 750 -9.80 -6.93 17.08
CA ALA A 750 -10.46 -7.97 16.33
C ALA A 750 -11.94 -8.09 16.70
N THR A 751 -12.69 -8.71 15.79
CA THR A 751 -14.08 -9.11 16.03
C THR A 751 -14.20 -10.62 15.84
N ARG A 752 -14.69 -11.33 16.85
CA ARG A 752 -14.85 -12.79 16.83
C ARG A 752 -16.31 -13.17 16.72
N SER A 753 -16.62 -14.09 15.82
CA SER A 753 -17.85 -14.87 15.85
C SER A 753 -17.57 -16.20 16.53
N SER A 754 -18.34 -16.57 17.54
CA SER A 754 -18.17 -17.85 18.24
C SER A 754 -19.35 -18.77 17.93
N TYR A 755 -19.03 -20.04 17.66
CA TYR A 755 -20.00 -21.09 17.41
C TYR A 755 -19.81 -22.19 18.45
N PRO A 756 -20.78 -22.41 19.36
CA PRO A 756 -20.65 -23.44 20.39
C PRO A 756 -20.66 -24.83 19.76
N LEU A 757 -19.76 -25.70 20.24
CA LEU A 757 -19.69 -27.10 19.85
C LEU A 757 -20.36 -27.93 20.95
N ILE A 758 -21.51 -28.55 20.63
CA ILE A 758 -22.38 -29.24 21.60
C ILE A 758 -22.37 -30.74 21.32
N GLY A 759 -22.15 -31.55 22.37
CA GLY A 759 -22.22 -33.02 22.29
C GLY A 759 -23.55 -33.50 21.71
N GLY A 760 -23.48 -34.45 20.78
CA GLY A 760 -24.65 -34.99 20.06
C GLY A 760 -25.16 -34.14 18.88
N GLN A 761 -24.71 -32.88 18.73
CA GLN A 761 -25.17 -31.97 17.66
C GLN A 761 -24.17 -31.72 16.52
N VAL A 762 -22.89 -32.05 16.71
CA VAL A 762 -21.79 -31.66 15.80
C VAL A 762 -21.21 -32.84 15.01
N ASN A 763 -21.84 -34.02 15.03
CA ASN A 763 -21.38 -35.18 14.28
C ASN A 763 -21.77 -35.05 12.78
N GLY A 764 -20.91 -34.45 11.94
CA GLY A 764 -21.15 -34.34 10.50
C GLY A 764 -20.50 -33.11 9.84
N GLU A 765 -21.11 -32.63 8.74
CA GLU A 765 -20.71 -31.38 8.09
C GLU A 765 -21.28 -30.18 8.84
N PHE A 766 -20.40 -29.33 9.37
CA PHE A 766 -20.77 -28.06 10.01
C PHE A 766 -20.51 -26.88 9.05
N PRO A 767 -21.53 -26.24 8.43
CA PRO A 767 -21.31 -25.14 7.51
C PRO A 767 -21.30 -23.78 8.23
N ILE A 768 -20.39 -22.89 7.84
CA ILE A 768 -20.37 -21.49 8.27
C ILE A 768 -20.32 -20.59 7.05
N ILE A 769 -21.19 -19.58 7.01
CA ILE A 769 -21.23 -18.59 5.94
C ILE A 769 -20.75 -17.25 6.49
N ILE A 770 -19.75 -16.66 5.84
CA ILE A 770 -19.14 -15.39 6.20
C ILE A 770 -19.26 -14.45 5.01
N GLN A 771 -19.82 -13.27 5.23
CA GLN A 771 -19.75 -12.20 4.25
C GLN A 771 -18.58 -11.27 4.59
N VAL A 772 -17.73 -11.02 3.59
CA VAL A 772 -16.60 -10.10 3.66
C VAL A 772 -16.95 -8.90 2.78
N ASP A 773 -17.03 -7.72 3.36
CA ASP A 773 -17.40 -6.50 2.61
C ASP A 773 -16.17 -5.72 2.11
N GLN A 774 -15.07 -5.82 2.85
CA GLN A 774 -13.82 -5.12 2.56
C GLN A 774 -12.65 -6.08 2.72
N PRO A 775 -11.53 -5.85 2.01
CA PRO A 775 -10.32 -6.64 2.21
C PRO A 775 -9.87 -6.56 3.67
N SER A 776 -9.75 -7.70 4.34
CA SER A 776 -9.32 -7.78 5.75
C SER A 776 -8.76 -9.17 6.07
N ILE A 777 -8.18 -9.35 7.25
CA ILE A 777 -7.51 -10.59 7.64
C ILE A 777 -8.43 -11.40 8.53
N TYR A 778 -8.80 -12.60 8.07
CA TYR A 778 -9.62 -13.54 8.83
C TYR A 778 -8.78 -14.70 9.34
N TYR A 779 -8.92 -15.03 10.62
CA TYR A 779 -8.36 -16.22 11.26
C TYR A 779 -9.50 -17.13 11.69
N ILE A 780 -9.33 -18.43 11.49
CA ILE A 780 -10.26 -19.45 12.02
C ILE A 780 -9.56 -20.13 13.18
N ASP A 781 -9.98 -19.82 14.41
CA ASP A 781 -9.44 -20.35 15.68
C ASP A 781 -10.35 -21.44 16.26
N GLY A 782 -9.78 -22.54 16.74
CA GLY A 782 -10.50 -23.63 17.43
C GLY A 782 -10.24 -23.61 18.94
N ASP A 783 -11.16 -23.06 19.72
CA ASP A 783 -10.95 -22.92 21.16
C ASP A 783 -11.68 -24.02 21.94
N TYR A 784 -10.93 -24.91 22.60
CA TYR A 784 -11.48 -25.97 23.43
C TYR A 784 -11.51 -25.54 24.91
N SER A 785 -12.68 -25.60 25.56
CA SER A 785 -12.84 -25.16 26.97
C SER A 785 -13.84 -25.98 27.79
N GLY A 786 -14.28 -27.14 27.28
CA GLY A 786 -15.33 -27.97 27.90
C GLY A 786 -14.89 -29.41 28.19
N TYR A 787 -15.87 -30.31 28.21
CA TYR A 787 -15.70 -31.75 28.47
C TYR A 787 -15.44 -32.52 27.16
N GLY A 788 -14.76 -33.67 27.20
CA GLY A 788 -14.64 -34.59 26.06
C GLY A 788 -13.39 -34.39 25.18
N GLU A 789 -13.51 -34.64 23.88
CA GLU A 789 -12.43 -34.50 22.89
C GLU A 789 -12.93 -33.66 21.70
N LEU A 790 -12.03 -32.90 21.08
CA LEU A 790 -12.28 -32.18 19.82
C LEU A 790 -11.27 -32.63 18.76
N ALA A 791 -11.76 -33.17 17.64
CA ALA A 791 -10.94 -33.45 16.47
C ALA A 791 -11.39 -32.64 15.25
N ILE A 792 -10.42 -32.07 14.52
CA ILE A 792 -10.65 -31.31 13.28
C ILE A 792 -9.75 -31.89 12.18
N HIS A 793 -10.37 -32.36 11.09
CA HIS A 793 -9.66 -32.99 9.97
C HIS A 793 -9.22 -32.01 8.88
N LYS A 794 -10.17 -31.46 8.13
CA LYS A 794 -9.93 -30.50 7.04
C LYS A 794 -11.02 -29.43 7.08
N ILE A 795 -10.67 -28.23 6.63
CA ILE A 795 -11.63 -27.14 6.44
C ILE A 795 -11.72 -26.88 4.94
N HIS A 796 -12.88 -27.10 4.37
CA HIS A 796 -13.17 -26.81 2.96
C HIS A 796 -13.83 -25.43 2.89
N ALA A 797 -13.25 -24.53 2.11
CA ALA A 797 -13.77 -23.19 1.87
C ALA A 797 -14.23 -23.05 0.42
N THR A 798 -15.38 -22.43 0.23
CA THR A 798 -15.89 -21.98 -1.07
C THR A 798 -16.04 -20.47 -1.04
N PHE A 799 -15.27 -19.76 -1.86
CA PHE A 799 -15.41 -18.32 -2.06
C PHE A 799 -16.33 -18.05 -3.25
N ILE A 800 -17.37 -17.25 -3.03
CA ILE A 800 -18.28 -16.76 -4.05
C ILE A 800 -18.04 -15.23 -4.19
N PRO A 801 -17.52 -14.77 -5.34
CA PRO A 801 -17.18 -13.37 -5.61
C PRO A 801 -18.41 -12.50 -5.87
N SER A 802 -19.38 -12.55 -4.95
CA SER A 802 -20.62 -11.77 -4.99
C SER A 802 -20.70 -10.88 -3.75
N GLN A 803 -20.81 -9.57 -3.96
CA GLN A 803 -21.10 -8.63 -2.88
C GLN A 803 -22.62 -8.49 -2.72
N PHE A 804 -23.12 -8.86 -1.55
CA PHE A 804 -24.53 -8.65 -1.20
C PHE A 804 -24.65 -7.37 -0.38
N HIS A 805 -25.53 -6.47 -0.79
CA HIS A 805 -25.87 -5.32 0.02
C HIS A 805 -27.16 -5.64 0.76
N PRO A 806 -27.10 -6.04 2.04
CA PRO A 806 -28.33 -6.34 2.79
C PRO A 806 -29.18 -5.07 2.87
N LYS A 807 -30.49 -5.22 2.75
CA LYS A 807 -31.42 -4.17 3.17
C LYS A 807 -31.43 -4.15 4.69
N ILE A 808 -30.95 -3.05 5.25
CA ILE A 808 -30.84 -2.81 6.70
C ILE A 808 -32.12 -2.09 7.15
N THR A 809 -32.79 -2.62 8.17
CA THR A 809 -33.98 -2.01 8.77
C THR A 809 -33.77 -1.88 10.27
N GLU A 810 -33.93 -0.69 10.83
CA GLU A 810 -33.88 -0.47 12.28
C GLU A 810 -35.04 -1.19 12.95
N ILE A 811 -34.75 -1.96 14.00
CA ILE A 811 -35.74 -2.68 14.79
C ILE A 811 -35.99 -1.94 16.10
N GLU A 812 -34.91 -1.59 16.81
CA GLU A 812 -34.97 -1.07 18.17
C GLU A 812 -33.77 -0.15 18.42
N ARG A 813 -33.98 0.86 19.27
CA ARG A 813 -32.95 1.80 19.71
C ARG A 813 -33.02 1.97 21.23
N PHE A 814 -31.93 1.63 21.88
CA PHE A 814 -31.77 1.78 23.32
C PHE A 814 -30.99 3.07 23.60
N ALA A 815 -31.67 4.10 24.09
CA ALA A 815 -31.00 5.32 24.55
C ALA A 815 -30.23 5.02 25.86
N HIS A 816 -29.07 5.63 26.02
CA HIS A 816 -28.26 5.52 27.22
C HIS A 816 -27.97 6.93 27.74
N ASP A 817 -28.46 7.23 28.95
CA ASP A 817 -28.40 8.58 29.55
C ASP A 817 -27.35 8.70 30.66
N ASP A 818 -26.71 7.60 31.04
CA ASP A 818 -25.75 7.57 32.15
C ASP A 818 -24.38 8.13 31.73
N LYS A 819 -23.90 9.08 32.53
CA LYS A 819 -22.58 9.71 32.43
C LYS A 819 -21.66 9.17 33.52
N GLU A 820 -21.45 7.86 33.54
CA GLU A 820 -20.47 7.25 34.43
C GLU A 820 -19.06 7.28 33.80
N ASP A 821 -18.02 7.46 34.63
CA ASP A 821 -16.62 7.45 34.18
C ASP A 821 -16.17 6.06 33.68
N LEU A 822 -16.89 5.00 34.05
CA LEU A 822 -16.71 3.63 33.57
C LEU A 822 -17.90 3.25 32.69
N ILE A 823 -17.69 2.97 31.41
CA ILE A 823 -18.80 2.51 30.57
C ILE A 823 -18.96 1.00 30.76
N THR A 824 -19.91 0.62 31.61
CA THR A 824 -20.41 -0.76 31.71
C THR A 824 -21.89 -0.74 31.31
N ALA A 825 -22.13 -0.80 30.00
CA ALA A 825 -23.47 -0.66 29.46
C ALA A 825 -24.01 -1.99 28.94
N GLY A 826 -25.30 -2.24 29.20
CA GLY A 826 -26.02 -3.41 28.75
C GLY A 826 -27.40 -3.02 28.21
N ALA A 827 -27.82 -3.62 27.09
CA ALA A 827 -29.19 -3.55 26.61
C ALA A 827 -29.70 -4.96 26.28
N GLN A 828 -30.97 -5.24 26.60
CA GLN A 828 -31.58 -6.53 26.37
C GLN A 828 -32.72 -6.41 25.35
N PHE A 829 -32.78 -7.36 24.42
CA PHE A 829 -33.93 -7.56 23.55
C PHE A 829 -34.51 -8.97 23.80
N PRO A 830 -35.70 -9.09 24.41
CA PRO A 830 -36.31 -10.38 24.71
C PRO A 830 -36.87 -11.02 23.43
N ASN A 831 -36.69 -12.34 23.31
CA ASN A 831 -37.28 -13.18 22.25
C ASN A 831 -37.07 -12.64 20.82
N LEU A 832 -35.83 -12.22 20.49
CA LEU A 832 -35.48 -11.75 19.15
C LEU A 832 -35.68 -12.91 18.15
N PRO A 833 -36.46 -12.74 17.07
CA PRO A 833 -36.74 -13.82 16.12
C PRO A 833 -35.48 -14.38 15.42
N LYS A 834 -35.65 -15.50 14.71
CA LYS A 834 -34.62 -16.02 13.79
C LYS A 834 -34.32 -14.97 12.69
N GLY A 835 -33.04 -14.74 12.40
CA GLY A 835 -32.63 -13.81 11.35
C GLY A 835 -31.17 -13.40 11.39
N HIS A 836 -30.81 -12.51 10.47
CA HIS A 836 -29.52 -11.83 10.44
C HIS A 836 -29.67 -10.44 11.04
N TYR A 837 -28.76 -10.10 11.95
CA TYR A 837 -28.85 -8.89 12.74
C TYR A 837 -27.50 -8.17 12.76
N ARG A 838 -27.59 -6.85 12.92
CA ARG A 838 -26.45 -5.97 13.12
C ARG A 838 -26.78 -5.08 14.30
N VAL A 839 -25.91 -5.04 15.30
CA VAL A 839 -25.99 -4.06 16.38
C VAL A 839 -24.90 -3.02 16.20
N ARG A 840 -25.22 -1.74 16.39
CA ARG A 840 -24.28 -0.61 16.38
C ARG A 840 -24.23 0.04 17.75
N PHE A 841 -23.02 0.27 18.25
CA PHE A 841 -22.76 1.02 19.48
C PHE A 841 -22.33 2.44 19.12
N ASN A 842 -23.22 3.43 19.33
CA ASN A 842 -22.93 4.82 19.02
C ASN A 842 -22.21 5.47 20.21
N LEU A 843 -20.93 5.73 20.03
CA LEU A 843 -20.09 6.39 21.04
C LEU A 843 -19.76 7.82 20.58
N LYS A 844 -19.64 8.75 21.52
CA LYS A 844 -19.14 10.11 21.34
C LYS A 844 -17.98 10.37 22.31
N GLY A 845 -17.09 11.30 21.97
CA GLY A 845 -15.93 11.61 22.80
C GLY A 845 -14.70 11.94 21.96
N SER A 846 -13.69 12.48 22.62
CA SER A 846 -12.37 12.70 22.01
C SER A 846 -11.46 11.55 22.41
N THR A 847 -10.86 10.88 21.43
CA THR A 847 -9.92 9.77 21.66
C THR A 847 -8.59 9.99 20.97
N PHE A 848 -8.29 11.23 20.60
CA PHE A 848 -7.06 11.54 19.86
C PHE A 848 -5.80 11.25 20.68
N GLY A 849 -5.87 11.34 22.02
CA GLY A 849 -4.77 11.01 22.94
C GLY A 849 -4.30 9.56 22.78
N SER A 850 -5.24 8.63 22.60
CA SER A 850 -4.96 7.21 22.44
C SER A 850 -4.14 6.82 21.20
N PHE A 851 -3.94 7.73 20.24
CA PHE A 851 -2.97 7.51 19.14
C PHE A 851 -1.51 7.56 19.62
N PHE A 852 -1.24 8.26 20.72
CA PHE A 852 0.10 8.40 21.29
C PHE A 852 0.46 7.22 22.20
N ASP A 853 -0.56 6.56 22.76
CA ASP A 853 -0.37 5.39 23.62
C ASP A 853 0.18 4.21 22.84
N ARG A 854 1.21 3.56 23.40
CA ARG A 854 1.79 2.34 22.83
C ARG A 854 0.79 1.19 22.76
N ARG A 855 -0.10 1.10 23.76
CA ARG A 855 -1.17 0.10 23.89
C ARG A 855 -2.39 0.78 24.53
N PRO A 856 -3.25 1.43 23.75
CA PRO A 856 -4.43 2.09 24.32
C PRO A 856 -5.40 1.06 24.90
N ILE A 857 -6.14 1.44 25.94
CA ILE A 857 -7.15 0.56 26.56
C ILE A 857 -8.31 0.35 25.56
N PRO A 858 -8.69 -0.90 25.27
CA PRO A 858 -9.75 -1.19 24.31
C PRO A 858 -11.15 -0.79 24.75
N ILE A 859 -11.99 -0.54 23.76
CA ILE A 859 -13.44 -0.68 23.88
C ILE A 859 -13.80 -2.14 23.57
N LYS A 860 -14.40 -2.85 24.53
CA LYS A 860 -14.94 -4.20 24.32
C LYS A 860 -16.43 -4.12 24.03
N THR A 861 -16.91 -4.87 23.05
CA THR A 861 -18.34 -5.04 22.76
C THR A 861 -18.69 -6.52 22.63
N ALA A 862 -19.90 -6.92 23.02
CA ALA A 862 -20.35 -8.30 22.91
C ALA A 862 -21.85 -8.42 22.63
N VAL A 863 -22.21 -9.54 22.01
CA VAL A 863 -23.57 -10.00 21.81
C VAL A 863 -23.68 -11.40 22.39
N TYR A 864 -24.50 -11.56 23.43
CA TYR A 864 -24.90 -12.87 23.94
C TYR A 864 -26.29 -13.22 23.44
N ALA A 865 -26.53 -14.50 23.18
CA ALA A 865 -27.84 -15.03 22.87
C ALA A 865 -28.07 -16.32 23.67
N SER A 866 -29.18 -16.39 24.42
CA SER A 866 -29.54 -17.57 25.20
C SER A 866 -31.03 -17.90 25.07
N SER A 867 -31.35 -19.18 25.18
CA SER A 867 -32.74 -19.69 25.25
C SER A 867 -33.09 -20.24 26.64
N GLY A 868 -32.25 -19.99 27.65
CA GLY A 868 -32.33 -20.61 28.98
C GLY A 868 -32.49 -19.63 30.13
N ASP A 869 -32.24 -20.13 31.34
CA ASP A 869 -32.32 -19.42 32.62
C ASP A 869 -31.64 -18.03 32.60
N PRO A 870 -32.37 -16.94 32.88
CA PRO A 870 -31.82 -15.58 32.98
C PRO A 870 -30.60 -15.48 33.91
N ASP A 871 -30.59 -16.25 35.01
CA ASP A 871 -29.50 -16.21 35.99
C ASP A 871 -28.19 -16.76 35.40
N HIS A 872 -28.27 -17.75 34.51
CA HIS A 872 -27.11 -18.28 33.81
C HIS A 872 -26.51 -17.24 32.87
N LEU A 873 -27.36 -16.49 32.15
CA LEU A 873 -26.92 -15.43 31.24
C LEU A 873 -26.29 -14.26 31.98
N GLN A 874 -26.88 -13.85 33.10
CA GLN A 874 -26.34 -12.81 33.96
C GLN A 874 -24.95 -13.18 34.50
N ASN A 875 -24.75 -14.44 34.92
CA ASN A 875 -23.44 -14.93 35.35
C ASN A 875 -22.38 -14.88 34.22
N MET A 876 -22.76 -15.19 32.98
CA MET A 876 -21.86 -15.08 31.83
C MET A 876 -21.47 -13.62 31.52
N VAL A 877 -22.44 -12.71 31.61
CA VAL A 877 -22.22 -11.26 31.47
C VAL A 877 -21.22 -10.76 32.51
N TYR A 878 -21.39 -11.13 33.78
CA TYR A 878 -20.46 -10.78 34.85
C TYR A 878 -19.05 -11.34 34.62
N GLN A 879 -18.95 -12.61 34.20
CA GLN A 879 -17.65 -13.22 33.86
C GLN A 879 -16.96 -12.49 32.71
N TRP A 880 -17.72 -12.03 31.72
CA TRP A 880 -17.17 -11.27 30.59
C TRP A 880 -16.66 -9.89 31.00
N PHE A 881 -17.40 -9.14 31.81
CA PHE A 881 -16.92 -7.87 32.36
C PHE A 881 -15.66 -8.05 33.23
N GLY A 882 -15.57 -9.15 33.98
CA GLY A 882 -14.40 -9.50 34.79
C GLY A 882 -13.17 -9.97 34.02
N THR A 883 -13.24 -10.14 32.69
CA THR A 883 -12.04 -10.47 31.88
C THR A 883 -11.12 -9.26 31.75
N GLU A 884 -9.82 -9.48 31.96
CA GLU A 884 -8.80 -8.43 31.73
C GLU A 884 -8.95 -7.84 30.32
N SER A 885 -8.89 -6.52 30.21
CA SER A 885 -9.15 -5.76 28.98
C SER A 885 -8.26 -6.20 27.79
N TYR A 886 -7.10 -6.80 28.05
CA TYR A 886 -6.14 -7.29 27.06
C TYR A 886 -6.11 -8.81 26.89
N ASN A 887 -6.81 -9.57 27.74
CA ASN A 887 -6.74 -11.02 27.74
C ASN A 887 -7.83 -11.62 26.84
N TRP A 888 -7.43 -11.99 25.63
CA TRP A 888 -8.28 -12.58 24.60
C TRP A 888 -8.43 -14.11 24.69
N THR A 889 -7.97 -14.73 25.79
CA THR A 889 -8.04 -16.19 25.97
C THR A 889 -9.42 -16.64 26.45
N THR A 890 -9.81 -17.87 26.09
CA THR A 890 -11.06 -18.47 26.59
C THR A 890 -10.95 -18.60 28.10
N VAL A 891 -11.93 -18.10 28.83
CA VAL A 891 -12.04 -18.36 30.27
C VAL A 891 -12.10 -19.87 30.46
N LYS A 892 -11.13 -20.42 31.20
CA LYS A 892 -11.02 -21.86 31.47
C LYS A 892 -12.05 -22.29 32.51
N SER A 893 -13.32 -22.24 32.13
CA SER A 893 -14.44 -22.64 32.96
C SER A 893 -15.39 -23.49 32.13
N PRO A 894 -15.78 -24.68 32.61
CA PRO A 894 -16.77 -25.51 31.93
C PRO A 894 -18.16 -24.86 31.85
N ASN A 895 -18.40 -23.80 32.64
CA ASN A 895 -19.64 -23.03 32.67
C ASN A 895 -19.58 -21.75 31.80
N TYR A 896 -18.43 -21.45 31.18
CA TYR A 896 -18.28 -20.26 30.35
C TYR A 896 -18.70 -20.54 28.91
N LEU A 897 -19.75 -19.85 28.47
CA LEU A 897 -20.10 -19.74 27.05
C LEU A 897 -19.49 -18.46 26.50
N ARG A 898 -18.84 -18.53 25.34
CA ARG A 898 -18.37 -17.31 24.66
C ARG A 898 -19.56 -16.51 24.12
N PRO A 899 -19.44 -15.17 24.01
CA PRO A 899 -20.40 -14.37 23.27
C PRO A 899 -20.56 -14.90 21.84
N LEU A 900 -21.79 -14.84 21.32
CA LEU A 900 -22.09 -15.15 19.91
C LEU A 900 -21.22 -14.29 18.97
N LYS A 901 -21.05 -13.02 19.34
CA LYS A 901 -20.16 -12.08 18.69
C LYS A 901 -19.48 -11.22 19.75
N GLU A 902 -18.17 -11.05 19.66
CA GLU A 902 -17.43 -10.11 20.50
C GLU A 902 -16.49 -9.27 19.65
N GLY A 903 -16.24 -8.04 20.05
CA GLY A 903 -15.34 -7.13 19.39
C GLY A 903 -14.47 -6.42 20.40
N VAL A 904 -13.20 -6.27 20.06
CA VAL A 904 -12.28 -5.43 20.80
C VAL A 904 -11.68 -4.42 19.85
N HIS A 905 -11.98 -3.15 20.15
CA HIS A 905 -11.81 -2.04 19.24
C HIS A 905 -10.89 -1.01 19.88
N PRO A 906 -9.95 -0.43 19.14
CA PRO A 906 -9.18 0.66 19.67
C PRO A 906 -10.05 1.93 19.82
N PRO A 907 -9.83 2.72 20.88
CA PRO A 907 -10.59 3.94 21.14
C PRO A 907 -10.38 5.02 20.06
N TRP A 908 -9.20 5.09 19.44
CA TRP A 908 -8.88 6.07 18.41
C TRP A 908 -9.74 5.97 17.14
N TRP A 909 -10.48 4.87 16.91
CA TRP A 909 -11.44 4.80 15.79
C TRP A 909 -12.51 5.89 15.85
N LEU A 910 -12.85 6.36 17.05
CA LEU A 910 -13.78 7.48 17.24
C LEU A 910 -13.30 8.79 16.60
N SER A 911 -11.98 8.93 16.44
CA SER A 911 -11.33 10.10 15.88
C SER A 911 -11.15 9.99 14.35
N ILE A 912 -11.57 8.89 13.71
CA ILE A 912 -11.53 8.67 12.26
C ILE A 912 -12.97 8.62 11.70
N PRO A 913 -13.49 9.74 11.15
CA PRO A 913 -14.85 9.81 10.63
C PRO A 913 -15.11 8.76 9.53
N TYR A 914 -16.35 8.24 9.46
CA TYR A 914 -16.83 7.23 8.49
C TYR A 914 -16.18 5.84 8.59
N ALA A 915 -14.86 5.74 8.79
CA ALA A 915 -14.17 4.47 8.97
C ALA A 915 -14.43 3.88 10.38
N GLY A 916 -14.44 4.72 11.42
CA GLY A 916 -14.72 4.30 12.80
C GLY A 916 -16.18 3.92 13.08
N ASP A 917 -17.11 4.27 12.19
CA ASP A 917 -18.52 3.90 12.34
C ASP A 917 -18.74 2.42 12.04
N GLN A 918 -17.98 1.86 11.09
CA GLN A 918 -18.08 0.46 10.70
C GLN A 918 -17.42 -0.48 11.73
N THR A 919 -16.42 0.00 12.46
CA THR A 919 -15.69 -0.83 13.43
C THR A 919 -16.50 -1.13 14.69
N ARG A 920 -17.51 -0.31 15.01
CA ARG A 920 -18.38 -0.47 16.19
C ARG A 920 -19.66 -1.25 15.91
N GLU A 921 -19.71 -1.98 14.79
CA GLU A 921 -20.83 -2.82 14.40
C GLU A 921 -20.53 -4.30 14.63
N LEU A 922 -21.43 -5.00 15.31
CA LEU A 922 -21.38 -6.45 15.45
C LEU A 922 -22.50 -7.10 14.64
N ARG A 923 -22.14 -7.87 13.62
CA ARG A 923 -23.08 -8.69 12.85
C ARG A 923 -23.16 -10.09 13.42
N PHE A 924 -24.37 -10.61 13.59
CA PHE A 924 -24.64 -11.92 14.15
C PHE A 924 -25.88 -12.57 13.52
N VAL A 925 -26.00 -13.88 13.67
CA VAL A 925 -27.11 -14.66 13.10
C VAL A 925 -27.76 -15.45 14.24
N LEU A 926 -29.08 -15.38 14.31
CA LEU A 926 -29.87 -16.25 15.19
C LEU A 926 -30.53 -17.34 14.36
N THR A 927 -30.36 -18.59 14.78
CA THR A 927 -30.97 -19.77 14.13
C THR A 927 -32.35 -20.11 14.69
N ARG A 928 -32.67 -19.59 15.87
CA ARG A 928 -33.96 -19.73 16.58
C ARG A 928 -34.25 -18.46 17.40
N PRO A 929 -35.50 -18.21 17.81
CA PRO A 929 -35.82 -17.09 18.71
C PRO A 929 -35.10 -17.23 20.06
N GLN A 930 -34.47 -16.15 20.54
CA GLN A 930 -33.66 -16.14 21.77
C GLN A 930 -33.64 -14.74 22.42
N ASP A 931 -33.37 -14.69 23.73
CA ASP A 931 -33.07 -13.43 24.41
C ASP A 931 -31.65 -13.00 24.06
N VAL A 932 -31.50 -11.73 23.68
CA VAL A 932 -30.21 -11.18 23.21
C VAL A 932 -29.79 -10.03 24.11
N TRP A 933 -28.52 -10.04 24.49
CA TRP A 933 -27.90 -9.01 25.31
C TRP A 933 -26.76 -8.36 24.54
N PHE A 934 -26.77 -7.03 24.51
CA PHE A 934 -25.75 -6.19 23.90
C PHE A 934 -24.92 -5.57 25.03
N LEU A 935 -23.63 -5.81 25.04
CA LEU A 935 -22.73 -5.35 26.10
C LEU A 935 -21.65 -4.44 25.53
N LEU A 936 -21.28 -3.42 26.29
CA LEU A 936 -20.13 -2.57 26.02
C LEU A 936 -19.36 -2.33 27.33
N HIS A 937 -18.03 -2.48 27.27
CA HIS A 937 -17.12 -2.21 28.36
C HIS A 937 -15.98 -1.28 27.90
N TYR A 938 -15.76 -0.20 28.62
CA TYR A 938 -14.60 0.65 28.46
C TYR A 938 -14.18 1.26 29.80
N ASP A 939 -12.94 0.99 30.19
CA ASP A 939 -12.29 1.39 31.44
C ASP A 939 -11.04 2.25 31.19
N GLY A 940 -10.91 2.80 29.97
CA GLY A 940 -9.76 3.61 29.59
C GLY A 940 -9.88 5.08 30.01
N PRO A 941 -8.77 5.85 29.94
CA PRO A 941 -8.72 7.22 30.44
C PRO A 941 -9.46 8.25 29.56
N GLU A 942 -9.76 7.90 28.29
CA GLU A 942 -10.45 8.81 27.37
C GLU A 942 -11.90 9.05 27.79
N LYS A 943 -12.40 10.28 27.63
CA LYS A 943 -13.80 10.61 27.90
C LYS A 943 -14.67 10.17 26.73
N ILE A 944 -15.24 8.99 26.85
CA ILE A 944 -16.12 8.36 25.86
C ILE A 944 -17.50 8.17 26.51
N ASP A 945 -18.55 8.58 25.81
CA ASP A 945 -19.94 8.40 26.22
C ASP A 945 -20.64 7.48 25.22
N LEU A 946 -21.41 6.49 25.71
CA LEU A 946 -22.34 5.73 24.88
C LEU A 946 -23.65 6.51 24.75
N THR A 947 -24.01 6.90 23.53
CA THR A 947 -25.27 7.63 23.31
C THR A 947 -26.45 6.70 23.14
N ASP A 948 -26.27 5.64 22.36
CA ASP A 948 -27.32 4.68 22.07
C ASP A 948 -26.78 3.39 21.47
N ILE A 949 -27.54 2.32 21.64
CA ILE A 949 -27.35 1.02 20.99
C ILE A 949 -28.49 0.83 19.99
N VAL A 950 -28.17 0.59 18.71
CA VAL A 950 -29.18 0.41 17.67
C VAL A 950 -29.11 -0.99 17.10
N LEU A 951 -30.24 -1.70 17.15
CA LEU A 951 -30.41 -3.02 16.55
C LEU A 951 -31.05 -2.90 15.18
N TYR A 952 -30.41 -3.49 14.19
CA TYR A 952 -30.89 -3.59 12.81
C TYR A 952 -31.13 -5.04 12.40
N ARG A 953 -32.17 -5.26 11.58
CA ARG A 953 -32.37 -6.48 10.82
C ARG A 953 -31.69 -6.36 9.46
N GLU A 954 -30.94 -7.37 9.07
CA GLU A 954 -30.42 -7.51 7.73
C GLU A 954 -31.29 -8.49 6.93
N SER A 955 -31.77 -8.03 5.78
CA SER A 955 -32.51 -8.87 4.84
C SER A 955 -31.73 -8.96 3.52
N PHE A 956 -31.38 -10.18 3.14
CA PHE A 956 -30.68 -10.47 1.90
C PHE A 956 -31.71 -10.83 0.83
N THR A 957 -31.88 -9.97 -0.16
CA THR A 957 -32.72 -10.26 -1.32
C THR A 957 -31.90 -11.06 -2.34
N GLY A 958 -32.30 -12.30 -2.62
CA GLY A 958 -31.71 -13.12 -3.70
C GLY A 958 -30.64 -14.13 -3.29
N LEU A 959 -30.54 -14.50 -2.01
CA LEU A 959 -29.81 -15.68 -1.53
C LEU A 959 -30.67 -16.94 -1.63
#